data_AF-A0A2E1BXZ7-F1
#
_entry.id   AF-A0A2E1BXZ7-F1
#
_cell.length_a   1.000
_cell.length_b   1.000
_cell.length_c   1.000
_cell.angle_alpha   90.00
_cell.angle_beta   90.00
_cell.angle_gamma   90.00
#
_symmetry.space_group_name_H-M   'P 1'
#
loop_
_entity.id
_entity.type
_entity.pdbx_description
1 polymer ?
#
loop_
_entity_poly.entity_id
_entity_poly.type
_entity_poly.pdbx_seq_one_letter_code
_entity_poly.pdbx_strand_id
1 'polypeptide(L)'
;MPRRNDLSRIVILGSGPIRIGQAAEFDFSGSQACRALRDDGYEVILINSNPATIQNDPEMADRIYIEPLLPEVVKRILEIEKPDALLAGMGGQTALNIASALAKDGSLDELNVELIGCDLASIDEAEDRDLFKRVCESIDLPVCEAVACSSINEVLDAADKIGQYPLLIRPAFTLGGLGGGTAFNKGELVEIASQGLLQSAIGQVLIEVSILGWQEHEYEVMRDASDNAIIVCTMENLDPMGVHTGESVVVAPQQTLSDRDHQMLRDAALKLIRRLNIKGGCNVQFAVEQSTGQYRVIEVNPRVSRSSALASKATGYPIARMAALIAVGYTLDELPNPITGQGTTAAFEPTLDYCVVKIPRWPFDKFRTADRTIGTSMKSTGEVMAIGRCFEEAFLKAWASLEYGKPHPRPLTMADSSGGETMDERSSEPLPTAILEDWLRVPTDRRMSAIMEAFRRGYSLEDVRDLTGGVTRWFLHRFEKMAAIETEIRAAGEMGLRPSEIPESEMRSWKGVGFTDLHIADALCGFPASGFKNLPVGRGEIAVTVRRHEMGIHPRFRMVDSCAAEFAAVTPYYYSTYEGGTGDSDVDLVPGIENKTKQRVVVIGSGPIRIGQGIEFDYGCVHAVGAIREMGHEAIIINNNPETVSTDFDTSDRLYFDPLNLESVSEILLRERAHGILLQFGGQTAINLALPLSDNLHHLEKMGLRLSIEGTTPESVDEASDRQRFEDFAKRCGLRMPRGTTAIEPEGVRKAVSIIGYPVLIRPSYVLGGRGMEILSNDKQLEAYMKEAYLSPDRPLLIDEYLGNAIELDVDAVCDGNEVLIGAIMEHLEEAGIHSGDSTCFIPPQNIQENIISQVEEWTIKIGLELGIVGCYNIQFAIRGDDLYVLEVNPRGSRTFPFVAKATGVPLARIAARVALGERLASLDIPEPQSEAVSVKAPVFPFIKLRGLDPAPGPEMKSTGEVMGSHARPAAAYLKARMATELPVPISGGVYVTVKDEDKHDTIPLANRLQQMGFKIFATQGTATVLRNGGVEVETCYRIAERKSPDALDLMRRGLIQLVINTPTATGGAVLDGNMMRRLAVELNIPFVTTMAGARMEVEAIAEMQLGTPEPRLLEISTLD
;
A
#
# COMPACT_ATOMS: atom_id res chain seq x y z
N MET A 1 21.47 1.61 36.42
CA MET A 1 20.15 1.85 35.81
C MET A 1 20.37 1.74 34.31
N PRO A 2 19.58 0.91 33.63
CA PRO A 2 19.81 0.54 32.23
C PRO A 2 19.60 1.70 31.25
N ARG A 3 18.63 2.59 31.53
CA ARG A 3 18.39 3.82 30.76
C ARG A 3 19.67 4.66 30.64
N ARG A 4 20.05 4.96 29.39
CA ARG A 4 21.17 5.81 29.04
C ARG A 4 20.88 7.29 29.31
N ASN A 5 21.40 7.80 30.42
CA ASN A 5 21.27 9.22 30.81
C ASN A 5 22.34 10.13 30.17
N ASP A 6 23.28 9.54 29.43
CA ASP A 6 24.22 10.26 28.57
C ASP A 6 23.57 10.74 27.26
N LEU A 7 22.40 10.21 26.92
CA LEU A 7 21.58 10.64 25.78
C LEU A 7 20.41 11.48 26.26
N SER A 8 20.11 12.56 25.55
CA SER A 8 18.95 13.44 25.78
C SER A 8 18.14 13.63 24.50
N ARG A 9 18.80 13.84 23.36
CA ARG A 9 18.17 14.04 22.04
C ARG A 9 18.48 12.90 21.09
N ILE A 10 17.44 12.33 20.50
CA ILE A 10 17.57 11.20 19.59
C ILE A 10 16.89 11.53 18.26
N VAL A 11 17.63 11.40 17.15
CA VAL A 11 17.05 11.45 15.81
C VAL A 11 16.58 10.07 15.39
N ILE A 12 15.35 10.00 14.88
CA ILE A 12 14.78 8.82 14.22
C ILE A 12 14.62 9.14 12.74
N LEU A 13 15.10 8.25 11.88
CA LEU A 13 14.88 8.33 10.43
C LEU A 13 13.65 7.52 10.06
N GLY A 14 12.68 8.16 9.42
CA GLY A 14 11.56 7.49 8.77
C GLY A 14 11.99 6.80 7.46
N SER A 15 11.02 6.16 6.80
CA SER A 15 11.25 5.43 5.54
C SER A 15 11.06 6.26 4.28
N GLY A 16 10.49 7.47 4.38
CA GLY A 16 10.09 8.27 3.23
C GLY A 16 8.79 7.74 2.59
N PRO A 17 8.59 7.97 1.29
CA PRO A 17 7.34 7.62 0.61
C PRO A 17 7.12 6.11 0.50
N ILE A 18 5.85 5.73 0.47
CA ILE A 18 5.41 4.35 0.24
C ILE A 18 5.81 3.87 -1.17
N ARG A 19 6.52 2.73 -1.23
CA ARG A 19 6.99 2.07 -2.46
C ARG A 19 6.77 0.56 -2.35
N ILE A 20 6.71 -0.12 -3.49
CA ILE A 20 6.69 -1.60 -3.49
C ILE A 20 7.96 -2.13 -2.82
N GLY A 21 7.78 -2.84 -1.70
CA GLY A 21 8.84 -3.37 -0.86
C GLY A 21 9.17 -2.53 0.38
N GLN A 22 8.72 -1.27 0.45
CA GLN A 22 8.85 -0.36 1.60
C GLN A 22 7.54 0.39 1.82
N ALA A 23 6.63 -0.17 2.63
CA ALA A 23 5.27 0.35 2.76
C ALA A 23 4.98 0.90 4.17
N ALA A 24 3.76 0.69 4.67
CA ALA A 24 3.28 1.33 5.89
C ALA A 24 3.90 0.75 7.17
N GLU A 25 4.56 -0.41 7.08
CA GLU A 25 5.19 -1.09 8.22
C GLU A 25 6.17 -0.19 8.99
N PHE A 26 6.76 0.80 8.31
CA PHE A 26 7.70 1.76 8.90
C PHE A 26 7.03 3.00 9.49
N ASP A 27 5.80 3.34 9.10
CA ASP A 27 4.99 4.31 9.85
C ASP A 27 4.54 3.71 11.18
N PHE A 28 4.09 2.45 11.16
CA PHE A 28 3.79 1.70 12.37
C PHE A 28 5.01 1.59 13.29
N SER A 29 6.15 1.12 12.77
CA SER A 29 7.37 0.94 13.56
C SER A 29 7.94 2.27 14.06
N GLY A 30 7.98 3.29 13.20
CA GLY A 30 8.44 4.63 13.53
C GLY A 30 7.58 5.28 14.62
N SER A 31 6.25 5.20 14.49
CA SER A 31 5.30 5.70 15.49
C SER A 31 5.49 5.03 16.86
N GLN A 32 5.69 3.71 16.89
CA GLN A 32 5.98 2.99 18.13
C GLN A 32 7.30 3.42 18.77
N ALA A 33 8.36 3.61 17.96
CA ALA A 33 9.67 4.02 18.45
C ALA A 33 9.64 5.47 18.98
N CYS A 34 9.00 6.40 18.26
CA CYS A 34 8.81 7.79 18.68
C CYS A 34 8.11 7.83 20.05
N ARG A 35 6.95 7.17 20.17
CA ARG A 35 6.18 7.14 21.42
C ARG A 35 6.98 6.54 22.57
N ALA A 36 7.65 5.40 22.35
CA ALA A 36 8.41 4.71 23.39
C ALA A 36 9.55 5.57 23.96
N LEU A 37 10.30 6.25 23.09
CA LEU A 37 11.41 7.11 23.52
C LEU A 37 10.92 8.41 24.17
N ARG A 38 9.85 9.00 23.65
CA ARG A 38 9.24 10.20 24.22
C ARG A 38 8.65 9.93 25.61
N ASP A 39 7.95 8.81 25.79
CA ASP A 39 7.38 8.38 27.07
C ASP A 39 8.48 8.09 28.12
N ASP A 40 9.67 7.65 27.68
CA ASP A 40 10.85 7.48 28.55
C ASP A 40 11.65 8.79 28.76
N GLY A 41 11.13 9.92 28.27
CA GLY A 41 11.64 11.27 28.53
C GLY A 41 12.83 11.71 27.67
N TYR A 42 13.05 11.09 26.51
CA TYR A 42 13.98 11.63 25.50
C TYR A 42 13.28 12.70 24.64
N GLU A 43 14.05 13.68 24.18
CA GLU A 43 13.61 14.62 23.14
C GLU A 43 13.80 13.95 21.77
N VAL A 44 12.70 13.70 21.07
CA VAL A 44 12.68 12.96 19.80
C VAL A 44 12.62 13.91 18.62
N ILE A 45 13.57 13.76 17.70
CA ILE A 45 13.61 14.46 16.41
C ILE A 45 13.30 13.45 15.31
N LEU A 46 12.23 13.65 14.56
CA LEU A 46 11.85 12.78 13.45
C LEU A 46 12.12 13.45 12.10
N ILE A 47 12.74 12.71 11.19
CA ILE A 47 12.94 13.15 9.80
C ILE A 47 12.23 12.15 8.87
N ASN A 48 11.21 12.62 8.13
CA ASN A 48 10.48 11.78 7.20
C ASN A 48 9.73 12.61 6.14
N SER A 49 9.97 12.34 4.85
CA SER A 49 9.37 13.11 3.75
C SER A 49 7.90 12.83 3.46
N ASN A 50 7.32 11.75 4.01
CA ASN A 50 5.95 11.33 3.71
C ASN A 50 4.92 12.04 4.62
N PRO A 51 4.08 12.95 4.09
CA PRO A 51 3.12 13.71 4.89
C PRO A 51 1.96 12.86 5.41
N ALA A 52 1.72 11.67 4.84
CA ALA A 52 0.59 10.81 5.16
C ALA A 52 0.77 9.92 6.39
N THR A 53 1.86 10.10 7.13
CA THR A 53 2.27 9.20 8.20
C THR A 53 1.86 9.73 9.58
N ILE A 54 1.40 8.84 10.46
CA ILE A 54 1.06 9.20 11.84
C ILE A 54 2.31 9.59 12.63
N GLN A 55 3.48 9.01 12.32
CA GLN A 55 4.73 9.42 12.96
C GLN A 55 5.02 10.91 12.81
N ASN A 56 4.54 11.57 11.74
CA ASN A 56 4.71 12.99 11.50
C ASN A 56 3.67 13.87 12.24
N ASP A 57 2.82 13.30 13.09
CA ASP A 57 1.92 14.07 13.95
C ASP A 57 2.68 14.77 15.08
N PRO A 58 2.30 16.01 15.44
CA PRO A 58 2.93 16.76 16.54
C PRO A 58 2.94 16.03 17.90
N GLU A 59 2.01 15.09 18.09
CA GLU A 59 1.89 14.27 19.30
C GLU A 59 2.97 13.17 19.37
N MET A 60 3.59 12.78 18.25
CA MET A 60 4.53 11.65 18.22
C MET A 60 5.97 12.03 18.53
N ALA A 61 6.43 13.20 18.11
CA ALA A 61 7.81 13.65 18.31
C ALA A 61 7.86 15.13 18.73
N ASP A 62 8.97 15.56 19.34
CA ASP A 62 9.14 16.94 19.80
C ASP A 62 9.53 17.89 18.65
N ARG A 63 10.25 17.37 17.64
CA ARG A 63 10.70 18.13 16.47
C ARG A 63 10.54 17.28 15.22
N ILE A 64 9.80 17.78 14.23
CA ILE A 64 9.43 17.02 13.03
C ILE A 64 9.92 17.74 11.78
N TYR A 65 10.64 17.02 10.93
CA TYR A 65 11.14 17.48 9.64
C TYR A 65 10.51 16.67 8.51
N ILE A 66 9.59 17.30 7.78
CA ILE A 66 9.07 16.75 6.53
C ILE A 66 9.96 17.21 5.38
N GLU A 67 11.10 16.52 5.24
CA GLU A 67 12.22 16.90 4.36
C GLU A 67 12.74 15.69 3.57
N PRO A 68 13.42 15.91 2.42
CA PRO A 68 14.02 14.83 1.63
C PRO A 68 14.97 13.97 2.46
N LEU A 69 14.80 12.65 2.39
CA LEU A 69 15.68 11.68 3.05
C LEU A 69 16.94 11.45 2.22
N LEU A 70 17.82 12.46 2.21
CA LEU A 70 19.12 12.43 1.54
C LEU A 70 20.23 12.68 2.57
N PRO A 71 21.43 12.06 2.43
CA PRO A 71 22.52 12.23 3.39
C PRO A 71 22.87 13.69 3.67
N GLU A 72 22.95 14.54 2.65
CA GLU A 72 23.27 15.96 2.80
C GLU A 72 22.19 16.74 3.55
N VAL A 73 20.91 16.40 3.37
CA VAL A 73 19.80 17.05 4.08
C VAL A 73 19.75 16.59 5.53
N VAL A 74 19.92 15.29 5.78
CA VAL A 74 19.97 14.74 7.14
C VAL A 74 21.18 15.30 7.89
N LYS A 75 22.37 15.34 7.29
CA LYS A 75 23.55 15.99 7.87
C LYS A 75 23.24 17.42 8.29
N ARG A 76 22.57 18.19 7.42
CA ARG A 76 22.19 19.58 7.72
C ARG A 76 21.26 19.68 8.93
N ILE A 77 20.30 18.77 9.07
CA ILE A 77 19.42 18.72 10.24
C ILE A 77 20.21 18.36 11.50
N LEU A 78 21.15 17.41 11.43
CA LEU A 78 22.03 17.07 12.56
C LEU A 78 22.88 18.27 13.02
N GLU A 79 23.36 19.11 12.11
CA GLU A 79 24.09 20.35 12.43
C GLU A 79 23.22 21.38 13.16
N ILE A 80 21.94 21.48 12.80
CA ILE A 80 20.96 22.40 13.40
C ILE A 80 20.58 21.89 14.80
N GLU A 81 20.21 20.62 14.89
CA GLU A 81 19.60 20.02 16.08
C GLU A 81 20.59 19.55 17.13
N LYS A 82 21.80 19.17 16.69
CA LYS A 82 22.88 18.64 17.52
C LYS A 82 22.40 17.52 18.46
N PRO A 83 21.83 16.42 17.91
CA PRO A 83 21.37 15.30 18.72
C PRO A 83 22.55 14.52 19.32
N ASP A 84 22.27 13.73 20.35
CA ASP A 84 23.29 12.84 20.95
C ASP A 84 23.38 11.52 20.18
N ALA A 85 22.26 11.06 19.59
CA ALA A 85 22.20 9.79 18.90
C ALA A 85 21.28 9.79 17.66
N LEU A 86 21.54 8.82 16.77
CA LEU A 86 20.77 8.50 15.58
C LEU A 86 20.30 7.05 15.65
N LEU A 87 18.98 6.82 15.50
CA LEU A 87 18.37 5.50 15.41
C LEU A 87 17.87 5.24 13.98
N ALA A 88 18.58 4.37 13.25
CA ALA A 88 18.30 4.08 11.84
C ALA A 88 17.52 2.77 11.62
N GLY A 89 17.37 1.94 12.65
CA GLY A 89 16.75 0.60 12.54
C GLY A 89 15.23 0.59 12.36
N MET A 90 14.58 1.75 12.26
CA MET A 90 13.11 1.91 12.21
C MET A 90 12.57 2.37 10.85
N GLY A 91 13.43 2.85 9.94
CA GLY A 91 13.04 3.49 8.67
C GLY A 91 13.40 2.69 7.42
N GLY A 92 13.43 1.36 7.51
CA GLY A 92 13.71 0.49 6.36
C GLY A 92 15.11 0.64 5.79
N GLN A 93 15.26 0.36 4.49
CA GLN A 93 16.56 0.42 3.81
C GLN A 93 17.03 1.87 3.63
N THR A 94 16.09 2.80 3.40
CA THR A 94 16.39 4.23 3.23
C THR A 94 17.16 4.76 4.44
N ALA A 95 16.67 4.51 5.66
CA ALA A 95 17.32 4.94 6.89
C ALA A 95 18.72 4.32 7.09
N LEU A 96 18.86 3.00 6.85
CA LEU A 96 20.16 2.31 6.99
C LEU A 96 21.20 2.82 5.99
N ASN A 97 20.80 3.06 4.73
CA ASN A 97 21.69 3.58 3.70
C ASN A 97 22.19 4.99 4.05
N ILE A 98 21.31 5.86 4.56
CA ILE A 98 21.67 7.22 4.99
C ILE A 98 22.62 7.17 6.19
N ALA A 99 22.28 6.39 7.22
CA ALA A 99 23.13 6.26 8.40
C ALA A 99 24.51 5.70 8.05
N SER A 100 24.57 4.72 7.14
CA SER A 100 25.82 4.16 6.65
C SER A 100 26.64 5.18 5.86
N ALA A 101 26.00 6.00 5.02
CA ALA A 101 26.67 7.05 4.27
C ALA A 101 27.29 8.12 5.20
N LEU A 102 26.53 8.58 6.19
CA LEU A 102 26.96 9.57 7.18
C LEU A 102 28.03 9.04 8.14
N ALA A 103 28.01 7.76 8.45
CA ALA A 103 29.05 7.13 9.25
C ALA A 103 30.36 6.98 8.43
N LYS A 104 30.25 6.55 7.17
CA LYS A 104 31.42 6.32 6.28
C LYS A 104 32.11 7.60 5.85
N ASP A 105 31.38 8.71 5.69
CA ASP A 105 31.96 10.01 5.35
C ASP A 105 32.51 10.78 6.56
N GLY A 106 32.32 10.26 7.78
CA GLY A 106 32.80 10.83 9.03
C GLY A 106 31.90 11.91 9.64
N SER A 107 30.73 12.18 9.06
CA SER A 107 29.81 13.23 9.55
C SER A 107 29.27 12.95 10.94
N LEU A 108 28.96 11.69 11.28
CA LEU A 108 28.49 11.33 12.62
C LEU A 108 29.56 11.59 13.69
N ASP A 109 30.82 11.23 13.41
CA ASP A 109 31.95 11.47 14.31
C ASP A 109 32.25 12.97 14.46
N GLU A 110 32.20 13.73 13.36
CA GLU A 110 32.40 15.20 13.34
C GLU A 110 31.37 15.91 14.23
N LEU A 111 30.12 15.45 14.20
CA LEU A 111 29.00 16.03 14.94
C LEU A 111 28.81 15.42 16.34
N ASN A 112 29.60 14.40 16.70
CA ASN A 112 29.47 13.63 17.94
C ASN A 112 28.06 13.03 18.12
N VAL A 113 27.54 12.42 17.06
CA VAL A 113 26.24 11.73 17.03
C VAL A 113 26.48 10.23 17.05
N GLU A 114 26.01 9.53 18.08
CA GLU A 114 26.17 8.09 18.20
C GLU A 114 25.11 7.33 17.38
N LEU A 115 25.53 6.34 16.58
CA LEU A 115 24.60 5.40 15.95
C LEU A 115 24.17 4.32 16.96
N ILE A 116 22.90 4.35 17.37
CA ILE A 116 22.34 3.43 18.38
C ILE A 116 21.47 2.33 17.77
N GLY A 117 21.27 1.24 18.51
CA GLY A 117 20.60 0.02 18.06
C GLY A 117 21.56 -0.91 17.31
N CYS A 118 21.83 -0.62 16.03
CA CYS A 118 22.74 -1.40 15.19
C CYS A 118 23.95 -0.56 14.78
N ASP A 119 25.17 -1.03 15.07
CA ASP A 119 26.39 -0.32 14.69
C ASP A 119 26.72 -0.51 13.20
N LEU A 120 27.62 0.34 12.67
CA LEU A 120 27.99 0.33 11.25
C LEU A 120 28.55 -1.04 10.81
N ALA A 121 29.36 -1.67 11.66
CA ALA A 121 29.97 -2.95 11.34
C ALA A 121 28.92 -4.05 11.19
N SER A 122 27.90 -4.05 12.06
CA SER A 122 26.78 -4.98 12.03
C SER A 122 25.91 -4.78 10.78
N ILE A 123 25.68 -3.52 10.39
CA ILE A 123 24.95 -3.18 9.16
C ILE A 123 25.73 -3.67 7.92
N ASP A 124 27.02 -3.36 7.83
CA ASP A 124 27.87 -3.78 6.70
C ASP A 124 28.01 -5.31 6.64
N GLU A 125 28.21 -5.99 7.78
CA GLU A 125 28.30 -7.46 7.86
C GLU A 125 27.00 -8.17 7.45
N ALA A 126 25.85 -7.52 7.57
CA ALA A 126 24.54 -8.08 7.20
C ALA A 126 24.14 -7.76 5.75
N GLU A 127 24.37 -6.51 5.30
CA GLU A 127 23.91 -6.00 4.00
C GLU A 127 24.90 -6.31 2.86
N ASP A 128 26.20 -6.37 3.14
CA ASP A 128 27.19 -6.87 2.17
C ASP A 128 27.13 -8.40 2.13
N ARG A 129 26.74 -8.92 0.97
CA ARG A 129 26.52 -10.36 0.78
C ARG A 129 27.78 -11.21 0.92
N ASP A 130 28.97 -10.69 0.60
CA ASP A 130 30.22 -11.43 0.81
C ASP A 130 30.65 -11.41 2.28
N LEU A 131 30.47 -10.28 2.97
CA LEU A 131 30.71 -10.22 4.43
C LEU A 131 29.74 -11.15 5.17
N PHE A 132 28.45 -11.13 4.82
CA PHE A 132 27.43 -12.00 5.41
C PHE A 132 27.78 -13.48 5.26
N LYS A 133 28.24 -13.89 4.06
CA LYS A 133 28.72 -15.24 3.79
C LYS A 133 29.86 -15.62 4.72
N ARG A 134 30.89 -14.76 4.84
CA ARG A 134 32.03 -15.00 5.74
C ARG A 134 31.62 -15.06 7.21
N VAL A 135 30.64 -14.24 7.61
CA VAL A 135 30.07 -14.28 8.96
C VAL A 135 29.44 -15.64 9.22
N CYS A 136 28.58 -16.13 8.32
CA CYS A 136 27.94 -17.44 8.47
C CYS A 136 28.97 -18.58 8.52
N GLU A 137 29.97 -18.57 7.63
CA GLU A 137 31.07 -19.56 7.62
C GLU A 137 31.88 -19.52 8.93
N SER A 138 32.07 -18.35 9.53
CA SER A 138 32.81 -18.20 10.80
C SER A 138 32.11 -18.81 12.03
N ILE A 139 30.80 -19.07 11.93
CA ILE A 139 29.98 -19.67 12.99
C ILE A 139 29.34 -21.00 12.57
N ASP A 140 29.92 -21.64 11.55
CA ASP A 140 29.50 -22.95 11.02
C ASP A 140 28.02 -23.01 10.56
N LEU A 141 27.49 -21.91 10.02
CA LEU A 141 26.15 -21.88 9.44
C LEU A 141 26.20 -22.13 7.92
N PRO A 142 25.37 -23.05 7.40
CA PRO A 142 25.39 -23.40 5.98
C PRO A 142 24.76 -22.30 5.13
N VAL A 143 25.48 -21.84 4.11
CA VAL A 143 25.02 -20.87 3.10
C VAL A 143 25.10 -21.47 1.71
N CYS A 144 24.39 -20.89 0.75
CA CYS A 144 24.46 -21.34 -0.65
C CYS A 144 25.87 -21.13 -1.20
N GLU A 145 26.29 -22.00 -2.14
CA GLU A 145 27.48 -21.72 -2.93
C GLU A 145 27.21 -20.50 -3.80
N ALA A 146 28.05 -19.48 -3.60
CA ALA A 146 27.82 -18.13 -4.09
C ALA A 146 29.14 -17.46 -4.50
N VAL A 147 29.08 -16.65 -5.55
CA VAL A 147 30.19 -15.80 -6.01
C VAL A 147 29.70 -14.35 -6.11
N ALA A 148 30.38 -13.43 -5.41
CA ALA A 148 30.14 -12.00 -5.54
C ALA A 148 30.82 -11.46 -6.81
N CYS A 149 30.11 -10.66 -7.58
CA CYS A 149 30.56 -10.13 -8.86
C CYS A 149 30.28 -8.63 -8.94
N SER A 150 31.24 -7.86 -9.45
CA SER A 150 31.16 -6.42 -9.67
C SER A 150 31.12 -6.03 -11.15
N SER A 151 31.13 -7.03 -12.05
CA SER A 151 31.05 -6.81 -13.50
C SER A 151 30.36 -7.99 -14.21
N ILE A 152 29.81 -7.74 -15.40
CA ILE A 152 29.15 -8.80 -16.19
C ILE A 152 30.13 -9.91 -16.60
N ASN A 153 31.41 -9.59 -16.79
CA ASN A 153 32.41 -10.62 -17.08
C ASN A 153 32.59 -11.56 -15.89
N GLU A 154 32.70 -11.01 -14.67
CA GLU A 154 32.75 -11.83 -13.45
C GLU A 154 31.49 -12.67 -13.25
N VAL A 155 30.32 -12.12 -13.58
CA VAL A 155 29.05 -12.87 -13.53
C VAL A 155 29.07 -14.08 -14.48
N LEU A 156 29.60 -13.91 -15.69
CA LEU A 156 29.71 -15.00 -16.65
C LEU A 156 30.74 -16.05 -16.21
N ASP A 157 31.88 -15.62 -15.67
CA ASP A 157 32.90 -16.53 -15.12
C ASP A 157 32.36 -17.30 -13.91
N ALA A 158 31.57 -16.66 -13.05
CA ALA A 158 30.89 -17.29 -11.92
C ALA A 158 29.88 -18.34 -12.39
N ALA A 159 29.06 -18.03 -13.39
CA ALA A 159 28.11 -18.98 -13.96
C ALA A 159 28.80 -20.19 -14.61
N ASP A 160 29.91 -19.98 -15.31
CA ASP A 160 30.71 -21.06 -15.90
C ASP A 160 31.38 -21.93 -14.82
N LYS A 161 31.82 -21.32 -13.70
CA LYS A 161 32.37 -22.04 -12.55
C LYS A 161 31.32 -22.90 -11.85
N ILE A 162 30.11 -22.38 -11.65
CA ILE A 162 28.99 -23.10 -11.03
C ILE A 162 28.48 -24.21 -11.98
N GLY A 163 28.47 -23.96 -13.28
CA GLY A 163 28.25 -24.98 -14.32
C GLY A 163 26.81 -25.51 -14.43
N GLN A 164 25.83 -24.86 -13.80
CA GLN A 164 24.43 -25.28 -13.81
C GLN A 164 23.45 -24.09 -13.83
N TYR A 165 22.24 -24.34 -14.31
CA TYR A 165 21.08 -23.44 -14.27
C TYR A 165 19.88 -24.18 -13.66
N PRO A 166 18.92 -23.47 -13.04
CA PRO A 166 18.88 -22.03 -12.86
C PRO A 166 19.88 -21.50 -11.83
N LEU A 167 20.16 -20.19 -11.90
CA LEU A 167 21.00 -19.44 -10.96
C LEU A 167 20.17 -18.34 -10.31
N LEU A 168 20.42 -18.08 -9.02
CA LEU A 168 19.81 -16.97 -8.29
C LEU A 168 20.76 -15.76 -8.33
N ILE A 169 20.20 -14.58 -8.55
CA ILE A 169 20.92 -13.30 -8.59
C ILE A 169 20.35 -12.38 -7.51
N ARG A 170 21.19 -11.92 -6.58
CA ARG A 170 20.81 -10.99 -5.51
C ARG A 170 21.77 -9.80 -5.43
N PRO A 171 21.30 -8.57 -5.66
CA PRO A 171 22.13 -7.38 -5.45
C PRO A 171 22.38 -7.10 -3.96
N ALA A 172 23.49 -6.42 -3.66
CA ALA A 172 23.78 -5.93 -2.31
C ALA A 172 23.14 -4.56 -2.05
N PHE A 173 22.74 -4.28 -0.80
CA PHE A 173 22.12 -3.02 -0.35
C PHE A 173 20.84 -2.63 -1.12
N THR A 174 20.04 -3.62 -1.56
CA THR A 174 18.74 -3.37 -2.22
C THR A 174 17.59 -3.98 -1.43
N LEU A 175 16.39 -3.42 -1.62
CA LEU A 175 15.18 -3.81 -0.90
C LEU A 175 14.20 -4.57 -1.80
N GLY A 176 13.51 -5.55 -1.21
CA GLY A 176 12.40 -6.29 -1.85
C GLY A 176 12.81 -6.95 -3.17
N GLY A 177 14.06 -7.44 -3.24
CA GLY A 177 14.66 -8.05 -4.41
C GLY A 177 14.85 -7.14 -5.62
N LEU A 178 14.90 -5.81 -5.45
CA LEU A 178 15.15 -4.89 -6.57
C LEU A 178 16.48 -5.23 -7.26
N GLY A 179 16.42 -5.45 -8.58
CA GLY A 179 17.57 -5.86 -9.39
C GLY A 179 17.97 -7.33 -9.26
N GLY A 180 17.24 -8.12 -8.45
CA GLY A 180 17.43 -9.57 -8.31
C GLY A 180 16.51 -10.38 -9.21
N GLY A 181 16.74 -11.69 -9.27
CA GLY A 181 15.95 -12.59 -10.11
C GLY A 181 16.49 -14.02 -10.15
N THR A 182 15.79 -14.87 -10.88
CA THR A 182 16.21 -16.23 -11.22
C THR A 182 16.50 -16.29 -12.71
N ALA A 183 17.72 -16.67 -13.10
CA ALA A 183 18.07 -16.88 -14.49
C ALA A 183 18.04 -18.37 -14.82
N PHE A 184 17.32 -18.76 -15.87
CA PHE A 184 17.28 -20.13 -16.41
C PHE A 184 18.24 -20.34 -17.57
N ASN A 185 18.79 -19.26 -18.12
CA ASN A 185 19.78 -19.29 -19.19
C ASN A 185 20.70 -18.07 -19.15
N LYS A 186 21.75 -18.10 -19.98
CA LYS A 186 22.77 -17.05 -20.08
C LYS A 186 22.21 -15.68 -20.49
N GLY A 187 21.16 -15.65 -21.32
CA GLY A 187 20.54 -14.39 -21.75
C GLY A 187 19.88 -13.68 -20.57
N GLU A 188 19.04 -14.40 -19.84
CA GLU A 188 18.39 -13.91 -18.62
C GLU A 188 19.41 -13.52 -17.55
N LEU A 189 20.50 -14.28 -17.39
CA LEU A 189 21.56 -13.96 -16.43
C LEU A 189 22.16 -12.57 -16.69
N VAL A 190 22.51 -12.27 -17.95
CA VAL A 190 23.10 -10.97 -18.32
C VAL A 190 22.08 -9.85 -18.11
N GLU A 191 20.82 -10.06 -18.46
CA GLU A 191 19.77 -9.04 -18.27
C GLU A 191 19.58 -8.70 -16.78
N ILE A 192 19.35 -9.72 -15.94
CA ILE A 192 19.06 -9.55 -14.51
C ILE A 192 20.29 -8.98 -13.80
N ALA A 193 21.48 -9.53 -14.03
CA ALA A 193 22.70 -9.06 -13.37
C ALA A 193 23.09 -7.63 -13.77
N SER A 194 22.84 -7.21 -15.02
CA SER A 194 23.10 -5.82 -15.45
C SER A 194 22.22 -4.84 -14.69
N GLN A 195 20.96 -5.18 -14.48
CA GLN A 195 20.05 -4.38 -13.65
C GLN A 195 20.47 -4.41 -12.18
N GLY A 196 20.84 -5.58 -11.65
CA GLY A 196 21.31 -5.72 -10.27
C GLY A 196 22.54 -4.88 -9.96
N LEU A 197 23.55 -4.88 -10.84
CA LEU A 197 24.75 -4.06 -10.70
C LEU A 197 24.43 -2.55 -10.74
N LEU A 198 23.47 -2.13 -11.58
CA LEU A 198 23.06 -0.74 -11.67
C LEU A 198 22.29 -0.27 -10.43
N GLN A 199 21.48 -1.14 -9.82
CA GLN A 199 20.63 -0.81 -8.67
C GLN A 199 21.34 -0.99 -7.32
N SER A 200 22.42 -1.78 -7.25
CA SER A 200 23.20 -1.95 -6.03
C SER A 200 23.94 -0.67 -5.66
N ALA A 201 23.84 -0.24 -4.40
CA ALA A 201 24.54 0.94 -3.89
C ALA A 201 26.08 0.83 -3.98
N ILE A 202 26.61 -0.41 -4.04
CA ILE A 202 28.03 -0.70 -4.15
C ILE A 202 28.42 -1.35 -5.49
N GLY A 203 27.48 -1.46 -6.43
CA GLY A 203 27.71 -2.06 -7.74
C GLY A 203 28.04 -3.57 -7.69
N GLN A 204 27.41 -4.33 -6.77
CA GLN A 204 27.69 -5.75 -6.56
C GLN A 204 26.43 -6.61 -6.68
N VAL A 205 26.57 -7.79 -7.30
CA VAL A 205 25.57 -8.86 -7.31
C VAL A 205 26.17 -10.19 -6.84
N LEU A 206 25.38 -11.00 -6.15
CA LEU A 206 25.72 -12.36 -5.77
C LEU A 206 25.07 -13.35 -6.73
N ILE A 207 25.88 -14.25 -7.32
CA ILE A 207 25.43 -15.34 -8.20
C ILE A 207 25.48 -16.65 -7.43
N GLU A 208 24.33 -17.32 -7.29
CA GLU A 208 24.15 -18.45 -6.38
C GLU A 208 23.59 -19.70 -7.05
N VAL A 209 23.98 -20.85 -6.51
CA VAL A 209 23.32 -22.13 -6.80
C VAL A 209 21.84 -22.05 -6.43
N SER A 210 20.99 -22.49 -7.35
CA SER A 210 19.55 -22.57 -7.12
C SER A 210 19.19 -23.56 -6.01
N ILE A 211 18.33 -23.08 -5.12
CA ILE A 211 17.60 -23.84 -4.10
C ILE A 211 16.09 -23.73 -4.32
N LEU A 212 15.67 -23.52 -5.57
CA LEU A 212 14.25 -23.43 -5.92
C LEU A 212 13.50 -24.68 -5.45
N GLY A 213 12.30 -24.47 -4.91
CA GLY A 213 11.46 -25.56 -4.39
C GLY A 213 11.76 -25.96 -2.94
N TRP A 214 12.84 -25.44 -2.32
CA TRP A 214 13.05 -25.60 -0.88
C TRP A 214 12.00 -24.80 -0.11
N GLN A 215 11.61 -25.27 1.07
CA GLN A 215 10.62 -24.61 1.91
C GLN A 215 11.25 -23.40 2.61
N GLU A 216 10.62 -22.23 2.54
CA GLU A 216 11.17 -20.99 3.11
C GLU A 216 10.58 -20.69 4.49
N HIS A 217 11.45 -20.31 5.42
CA HIS A 217 11.15 -20.10 6.84
C HIS A 217 11.78 -18.79 7.33
N GLU A 218 11.05 -18.04 8.15
CA GLU A 218 11.53 -16.78 8.73
C GLU A 218 11.43 -16.83 10.26
N TYR A 219 12.41 -16.20 10.92
CA TYR A 219 12.49 -16.07 12.37
C TYR A 219 12.67 -14.60 12.71
N GLU A 220 11.74 -14.03 13.48
CA GLU A 220 11.92 -12.72 14.10
C GLU A 220 12.63 -12.89 15.43
N VAL A 221 13.80 -12.27 15.55
CA VAL A 221 14.73 -12.46 16.65
C VAL A 221 14.94 -11.12 17.34
N MET A 222 15.03 -11.13 18.67
CA MET A 222 15.36 -9.95 19.47
C MET A 222 16.53 -10.24 20.40
N ARG A 223 17.43 -9.28 20.57
CA ARG A 223 18.58 -9.36 21.48
C ARG A 223 18.87 -8.04 22.17
N ASP A 224 19.29 -8.10 23.43
CA ASP A 224 19.72 -6.94 24.23
C ASP A 224 21.23 -6.89 24.50
N ALA A 225 21.66 -5.85 25.23
CA ALA A 225 23.07 -5.65 25.59
C ALA A 225 23.61 -6.64 26.64
N SER A 226 22.74 -7.36 27.34
CA SER A 226 23.08 -8.41 28.31
C SER A 226 23.19 -9.81 27.67
N ASP A 227 23.06 -9.88 26.34
CA ASP A 227 23.02 -11.12 25.55
C ASP A 227 21.80 -12.01 25.82
N ASN A 228 20.74 -11.47 26.41
CA ASN A 228 19.44 -12.11 26.36
C ASN A 228 18.98 -12.08 24.89
N ALA A 229 18.55 -13.23 24.37
CA ALA A 229 18.10 -13.34 22.98
C ALA A 229 16.93 -14.33 22.88
N ILE A 230 15.90 -13.94 22.13
CA ILE A 230 14.61 -14.65 22.04
C ILE A 230 14.13 -14.72 20.58
N ILE A 231 13.34 -15.74 20.26
CA ILE A 231 12.52 -15.79 19.06
C ILE A 231 11.14 -15.21 19.37
N VAL A 232 10.80 -14.08 18.74
CA VAL A 232 9.50 -13.43 18.92
C VAL A 232 8.42 -14.12 18.08
N CYS A 233 8.76 -14.51 16.85
CA CYS A 233 7.82 -15.15 15.94
C CYS A 233 8.54 -16.07 14.96
N THR A 234 7.85 -17.12 14.53
CA THR A 234 8.29 -17.98 13.44
C THR A 234 7.25 -17.99 12.33
N MET A 235 7.71 -17.95 11.09
CA MET A 235 6.86 -17.89 9.91
C MET A 235 7.26 -18.97 8.90
N GLU A 236 6.26 -19.49 8.19
CA GLU A 236 6.40 -20.48 7.12
C GLU A 236 5.73 -19.97 5.85
N ASN A 237 6.47 -19.94 4.75
CA ASN A 237 5.99 -19.45 3.46
C ASN A 237 5.31 -20.59 2.70
N LEU A 238 4.07 -20.42 2.25
CA LEU A 238 3.36 -21.46 1.49
C LEU A 238 4.05 -21.71 0.14
N ASP A 239 4.42 -20.64 -0.55
CA ASP A 239 5.20 -20.71 -1.77
C ASP A 239 6.65 -21.09 -1.43
N PRO A 240 7.24 -22.11 -2.08
CA PRO A 240 8.63 -22.47 -1.85
C PRO A 240 9.59 -21.43 -2.44
N MET A 241 10.87 -21.53 -2.05
CA MET A 241 11.98 -20.70 -2.53
C MET A 241 11.89 -20.46 -4.04
N GLY A 242 11.97 -19.19 -4.42
CA GLY A 242 11.77 -18.70 -5.78
C GLY A 242 10.72 -17.61 -5.87
N VAL A 243 9.82 -17.54 -4.88
CA VAL A 243 8.90 -16.43 -4.63
C VAL A 243 9.39 -15.69 -3.38
N HIS A 244 9.57 -14.38 -3.47
CA HIS A 244 10.01 -13.56 -2.33
C HIS A 244 8.99 -13.65 -1.19
N THR A 245 9.43 -13.65 0.08
CA THR A 245 8.54 -13.74 1.26
C THR A 245 7.39 -12.71 1.24
N GLY A 246 7.70 -11.46 0.88
CA GLY A 246 6.72 -10.40 0.62
C GLY A 246 5.65 -10.72 -0.44
N GLU A 247 5.95 -11.57 -1.43
CA GLU A 247 5.03 -12.08 -2.47
C GLU A 247 4.37 -13.43 -2.11
N SER A 248 4.81 -14.08 -1.04
CA SER A 248 4.29 -15.38 -0.63
C SER A 248 3.08 -15.22 0.30
N VAL A 249 2.19 -16.23 0.29
CA VAL A 249 1.28 -16.45 1.42
C VAL A 249 2.12 -16.96 2.59
N VAL A 250 1.99 -16.33 3.76
CA VAL A 250 2.82 -16.65 4.94
C VAL A 250 1.94 -17.03 6.11
N VAL A 251 2.38 -18.02 6.89
CA VAL A 251 1.67 -18.53 8.05
C VAL A 251 2.53 -18.39 9.31
N ALA A 252 1.90 -17.97 10.42
CA ALA A 252 2.51 -17.99 11.75
C ALA A 252 1.59 -18.75 12.75
N PRO A 253 2.14 -19.61 13.63
CA PRO A 253 3.54 -20.04 13.66
C PRO A 253 3.88 -20.99 12.50
N GLN A 254 5.12 -21.49 12.45
CA GLN A 254 5.50 -22.59 11.55
C GLN A 254 4.66 -23.85 11.82
N GLN A 255 4.33 -24.59 10.75
CA GLN A 255 3.36 -25.70 10.79
C GLN A 255 4.01 -27.07 10.56
N THR A 256 5.12 -27.13 9.80
CA THR A 256 5.59 -28.41 9.23
C THR A 256 6.95 -28.90 9.74
N LEU A 257 7.63 -28.11 10.58
CA LEU A 257 8.88 -28.52 11.22
C LEU A 257 8.62 -29.40 12.44
N SER A 258 9.46 -30.42 12.63
CA SER A 258 9.55 -31.10 13.92
C SER A 258 10.19 -30.18 14.95
N ASP A 259 9.92 -30.37 16.25
CA ASP A 259 10.58 -29.58 17.30
C ASP A 259 12.11 -29.61 17.16
N ARG A 260 12.71 -30.77 16.85
CA ARG A 260 14.15 -30.88 16.60
C ARG A 260 14.63 -29.94 15.48
N ASP A 261 13.92 -29.90 14.36
CA ASP A 261 14.32 -29.10 13.21
C ASP A 261 14.04 -27.61 13.46
N HIS A 262 12.98 -27.29 14.21
CA HIS A 262 12.72 -25.94 14.73
C HIS A 262 13.85 -25.46 15.66
N GLN A 263 14.24 -26.26 16.66
CA GLN A 263 15.34 -25.89 17.58
C GLN A 263 16.66 -25.69 16.83
N MET A 264 16.91 -26.47 15.77
CA MET A 264 18.10 -26.28 14.91
C MET A 264 18.11 -24.91 14.23
N LEU A 265 16.98 -24.48 13.64
CA LEU A 265 16.88 -23.16 13.00
C LEU A 265 16.86 -22.02 14.02
N ARG A 266 16.19 -22.22 15.16
CA ARG A 266 16.21 -21.30 16.31
C ARG A 266 17.63 -21.05 16.79
N ASP A 267 18.42 -22.11 17.04
CA ASP A 267 19.82 -21.99 17.45
C ASP A 267 20.67 -21.28 16.39
N ALA A 268 20.42 -21.54 15.10
CA ALA A 268 21.11 -20.86 14.02
C ALA A 268 20.80 -19.35 14.01
N ALA A 269 19.52 -18.97 14.16
CA ALA A 269 19.08 -17.58 14.22
C ALA A 269 19.72 -16.85 15.42
N LEU A 270 19.72 -17.48 16.60
CA LEU A 270 20.31 -16.94 17.82
C LEU A 270 21.84 -16.84 17.74
N LYS A 271 22.53 -17.77 17.05
CA LYS A 271 23.97 -17.65 16.81
C LYS A 271 24.28 -16.46 15.90
N LEU A 272 23.49 -16.27 14.86
CA LEU A 272 23.70 -15.23 13.87
C LEU A 272 23.52 -13.83 14.47
N ILE A 273 22.42 -13.57 15.18
CA ILE A 273 22.19 -12.26 15.83
C ILE A 273 23.28 -11.93 16.86
N ARG A 274 23.78 -12.94 17.61
CA ARG A 274 24.89 -12.77 18.56
C ARG A 274 26.19 -12.42 17.85
N ARG A 275 26.52 -13.11 16.76
CA ARG A 275 27.74 -12.86 15.99
C ARG A 275 27.72 -11.48 15.36
N LEU A 276 26.58 -11.04 14.84
CA LEU A 276 26.39 -9.69 14.29
C LEU A 276 26.26 -8.62 15.37
N ASN A 277 26.20 -8.99 16.66
CA ASN A 277 26.08 -8.05 17.77
C ASN A 277 24.91 -7.05 17.65
N ILE A 278 23.81 -7.44 17.00
CA ILE A 278 22.63 -6.59 16.85
C ILE A 278 21.97 -6.41 18.23
N LYS A 279 21.60 -5.17 18.57
CA LYS A 279 20.81 -4.82 19.76
C LYS A 279 19.46 -4.26 19.31
N GLY A 280 18.40 -4.98 19.59
CA GLY A 280 17.07 -4.76 19.04
C GLY A 280 16.56 -5.98 18.29
N GLY A 281 15.72 -5.77 17.28
CA GLY A 281 15.12 -6.82 16.47
C GLY A 281 15.81 -7.01 15.11
N CYS A 282 15.81 -8.25 14.61
CA CYS A 282 16.16 -8.57 13.22
C CYS A 282 15.35 -9.77 12.70
N ASN A 283 15.20 -9.85 11.38
CA ASN A 283 14.62 -10.98 10.69
C ASN A 283 15.71 -11.90 10.13
N VAL A 284 15.61 -13.21 10.34
CA VAL A 284 16.52 -14.23 9.76
C VAL A 284 15.73 -15.17 8.86
N GLN A 285 16.24 -15.42 7.66
CA GLN A 285 15.59 -16.28 6.66
C GLN A 285 16.38 -17.57 6.41
N PHE A 286 15.64 -18.67 6.30
CA PHE A 286 16.17 -20.00 6.04
C PHE A 286 15.41 -20.68 4.89
N ALA A 287 16.10 -21.50 4.12
CA ALA A 287 15.50 -22.48 3.23
C ALA A 287 15.77 -23.89 3.75
N VAL A 288 14.76 -24.76 3.76
CA VAL A 288 14.85 -26.16 4.21
C VAL A 288 14.43 -27.09 3.09
N GLU A 289 15.27 -28.07 2.79
CA GLU A 289 14.93 -29.15 1.87
C GLU A 289 14.06 -30.17 2.59
N GLN A 290 12.82 -30.33 2.13
CA GLN A 290 11.77 -31.07 2.84
C GLN A 290 12.05 -32.58 3.00
N SER A 291 12.86 -33.20 2.13
CA SER A 291 13.09 -34.66 2.17
C SER A 291 14.28 -35.08 3.03
N THR A 292 15.25 -34.19 3.22
CA THR A 292 16.53 -34.44 3.90
C THR A 292 16.69 -33.63 5.18
N GLY A 293 15.95 -32.54 5.34
CA GLY A 293 16.09 -31.60 6.46
C GLY A 293 17.35 -30.73 6.37
N GLN A 294 18.08 -30.75 5.25
CA GLN A 294 19.18 -29.82 5.04
C GLN A 294 18.64 -28.39 4.97
N TYR A 295 19.34 -27.45 5.58
CA TYR A 295 18.96 -26.04 5.53
C TYR A 295 20.08 -25.14 4.99
N ARG A 296 19.71 -23.95 4.53
CA ARG A 296 20.61 -22.85 4.17
C ARG A 296 20.13 -21.56 4.80
N VAL A 297 21.05 -20.76 5.32
CA VAL A 297 20.79 -19.37 5.72
C VAL A 297 20.76 -18.52 4.45
N ILE A 298 19.70 -17.73 4.29
CA ILE A 298 19.47 -16.93 3.08
C ILE A 298 19.95 -15.49 3.28
N GLU A 299 19.46 -14.84 4.33
CA GLU A 299 19.84 -13.49 4.73
C GLU A 299 19.42 -13.17 6.16
N VAL A 300 19.92 -12.03 6.65
CA VAL A 300 19.46 -11.35 7.86
C VAL A 300 19.17 -9.90 7.52
N ASN A 301 18.09 -9.35 8.08
CA ASN A 301 17.76 -7.93 7.96
C ASN A 301 17.97 -7.28 9.33
N PRO A 302 19.03 -6.45 9.54
CA PRO A 302 19.44 -5.95 10.86
C PRO A 302 18.62 -4.73 11.32
N ARG A 303 17.30 -4.80 11.11
CA ARG A 303 16.32 -3.73 11.35
C ARG A 303 14.92 -4.32 11.50
N VAL A 304 13.96 -3.47 11.86
CA VAL A 304 12.55 -3.81 11.66
C VAL A 304 12.24 -3.97 10.16
N SER A 305 11.21 -4.74 9.87
CA SER A 305 10.81 -5.19 8.54
C SER A 305 9.29 -5.34 8.44
N ARG A 306 8.77 -5.57 7.23
CA ARG A 306 7.38 -6.02 7.03
C ARG A 306 7.07 -7.27 7.86
N SER A 307 7.97 -8.25 7.84
CA SER A 307 7.84 -9.48 8.64
C SER A 307 7.80 -9.20 10.15
N SER A 308 8.51 -8.17 10.64
CA SER A 308 8.45 -7.77 12.05
C SER A 308 7.14 -7.08 12.42
N ALA A 309 6.55 -6.29 11.51
CA ALA A 309 5.22 -5.71 11.71
C ALA A 309 4.16 -6.82 11.74
N LEU A 310 4.19 -7.73 10.78
CA LEU A 310 3.36 -8.93 10.74
C LEU A 310 3.51 -9.76 12.03
N ALA A 311 4.74 -10.03 12.47
CA ALA A 311 5.01 -10.76 13.70
C ALA A 311 4.48 -10.04 14.95
N SER A 312 4.60 -8.71 15.00
CA SER A 312 4.08 -7.92 16.12
C SER A 312 2.55 -8.03 16.20
N LYS A 313 1.85 -8.00 15.06
CA LYS A 313 0.40 -8.23 15.03
C LYS A 313 0.03 -9.69 15.32
N ALA A 314 0.77 -10.64 14.78
CA ALA A 314 0.51 -12.06 14.97
C ALA A 314 0.64 -12.49 16.44
N THR A 315 1.64 -11.95 17.15
CA THR A 315 1.98 -12.36 18.51
C THR A 315 1.42 -11.44 19.59
N GLY A 316 1.10 -10.18 19.25
CA GLY A 316 0.86 -9.09 20.20
C GLY A 316 2.15 -8.49 20.78
N TYR A 317 3.33 -9.03 20.48
CA TYR A 317 4.61 -8.53 21.00
C TYR A 317 5.07 -7.29 20.21
N PRO A 318 5.21 -6.09 20.81
CA PRO A 318 5.51 -4.87 20.06
C PRO A 318 7.02 -4.72 19.77
N ILE A 319 7.48 -5.33 18.68
CA ILE A 319 8.92 -5.43 18.35
C ILE A 319 9.60 -4.06 18.26
N ALA A 320 9.01 -3.10 17.56
CA ALA A 320 9.62 -1.79 17.35
C ALA A 320 9.77 -0.98 18.65
N ARG A 321 8.74 -1.02 19.53
CA ARG A 321 8.80 -0.44 20.87
C ARG A 321 9.96 -1.01 21.69
N MET A 322 10.07 -2.34 21.75
CA MET A 322 11.11 -3.01 22.53
C MET A 322 12.50 -2.73 21.94
N ALA A 323 12.63 -2.76 20.62
CA ALA A 323 13.89 -2.45 19.95
C ALA A 323 14.37 -1.01 20.20
N ALA A 324 13.46 -0.03 20.24
CA ALA A 324 13.79 1.36 20.56
C ALA A 324 14.30 1.51 22.02
N LEU A 325 13.65 0.85 22.98
CA LEU A 325 14.09 0.88 24.39
C LEU A 325 15.42 0.15 24.60
N ILE A 326 15.64 -0.99 23.92
CA ILE A 326 16.92 -1.70 23.95
C ILE A 326 18.05 -0.82 23.38
N ALA A 327 17.78 -0.04 22.34
CA ALA A 327 18.77 0.86 21.75
C ALA A 327 19.29 1.93 22.75
N VAL A 328 18.49 2.26 23.76
CA VAL A 328 18.85 3.21 24.83
C VAL A 328 19.19 2.53 26.17
N GLY A 329 19.57 1.25 26.13
CA GLY A 329 20.26 0.56 27.21
C GLY A 329 19.43 -0.40 28.06
N TYR A 330 18.11 -0.50 27.81
CA TYR A 330 17.25 -1.49 28.48
C TYR A 330 17.58 -2.93 28.08
N THR A 331 17.37 -3.85 29.02
CA THR A 331 17.43 -5.30 28.79
C THR A 331 16.02 -5.90 28.78
N LEU A 332 15.84 -7.04 28.10
CA LEU A 332 14.54 -7.70 27.91
C LEU A 332 13.87 -8.04 29.24
N ASP A 333 14.65 -8.40 30.26
CA ASP A 333 14.16 -8.75 31.59
C ASP A 333 13.71 -7.54 32.43
N GLU A 334 14.08 -6.32 32.02
CA GLU A 334 13.66 -5.08 32.67
C GLU A 334 12.38 -4.49 32.07
N LEU A 335 12.11 -4.83 30.80
CA LEU A 335 10.96 -4.31 30.06
C LEU A 335 9.70 -5.13 30.39
N PRO A 336 8.60 -4.51 30.84
CA PRO A 336 7.36 -5.23 31.09
C PRO A 336 6.70 -5.67 29.76
N ASN A 337 6.04 -6.82 29.74
CA ASN A 337 5.21 -7.22 28.61
C ASN A 337 3.88 -6.42 28.62
N PRO A 338 3.61 -5.56 27.62
CA PRO A 338 2.41 -4.72 27.63
C PRO A 338 1.11 -5.51 27.45
N ILE A 339 1.15 -6.74 26.91
CA ILE A 339 -0.06 -7.53 26.63
C ILE A 339 -0.64 -8.22 27.87
N THR A 340 0.23 -8.78 28.71
CA THR A 340 -0.18 -9.53 29.91
C THR A 340 -0.17 -8.67 31.18
N GLY A 341 0.33 -7.44 31.09
CA GLY A 341 0.33 -6.47 32.18
C GLY A 341 1.36 -6.79 33.27
N GLN A 342 0.96 -6.69 34.54
CA GLN A 342 1.88 -6.90 35.67
C GLN A 342 2.17 -8.38 35.90
N GLY A 343 3.44 -8.77 35.78
CA GLY A 343 3.93 -10.10 36.22
C GLY A 343 4.80 -10.85 35.21
N THR A 344 4.89 -10.38 33.96
CA THR A 344 5.83 -10.91 32.97
C THR A 344 6.67 -9.79 32.35
N THR A 345 7.76 -10.17 31.68
CA THR A 345 8.71 -9.24 31.04
C THR A 345 8.75 -9.50 29.54
N ALA A 346 9.45 -8.67 28.79
CA ALA A 346 9.70 -8.87 27.37
C ALA A 346 10.65 -10.05 27.11
N ALA A 347 11.33 -10.59 28.13
CA ALA A 347 12.22 -11.75 28.04
C ALA A 347 11.48 -13.09 27.98
N PHE A 348 10.68 -13.32 26.93
CA PHE A 348 10.01 -14.59 26.67
C PHE A 348 9.77 -14.81 25.17
N GLU A 349 9.50 -16.05 24.76
CA GLU A 349 9.11 -16.39 23.39
C GLU A 349 7.58 -16.53 23.33
N PRO A 350 6.87 -15.70 22.54
CA PRO A 350 5.43 -15.79 22.41
C PRO A 350 4.94 -17.17 21.95
N THR A 351 3.81 -17.61 22.51
CA THR A 351 3.12 -18.84 22.13
C THR A 351 1.72 -18.51 21.63
N LEU A 352 1.36 -19.05 20.46
CA LEU A 352 0.09 -18.78 19.78
C LEU A 352 -0.79 -20.03 19.88
N ASP A 353 -2.04 -19.87 20.30
CA ASP A 353 -3.06 -20.93 20.27
C ASP A 353 -4.02 -20.79 19.06
N TYR A 354 -3.56 -20.06 18.05
CA TYR A 354 -4.24 -19.78 16.79
C TYR A 354 -3.26 -19.81 15.61
N CYS A 355 -3.82 -19.76 14.40
CA CYS A 355 -3.10 -19.65 13.14
C CYS A 355 -3.32 -18.25 12.56
N VAL A 356 -2.23 -17.62 12.13
CA VAL A 356 -2.24 -16.35 11.40
C VAL A 356 -1.88 -16.64 9.95
N VAL A 357 -2.63 -16.06 9.02
CA VAL A 357 -2.34 -16.15 7.58
C VAL A 357 -2.25 -14.76 6.99
N LYS A 358 -1.14 -14.48 6.31
CA LYS A 358 -0.91 -13.29 5.50
C LYS A 358 -1.05 -13.64 4.02
N ILE A 359 -1.74 -12.79 3.26
CA ILE A 359 -1.78 -12.87 1.79
C ILE A 359 -1.37 -11.51 1.21
N PRO A 360 -0.42 -11.44 0.26
CA PRO A 360 -0.09 -10.18 -0.41
C PRO A 360 -1.25 -9.64 -1.26
N ARG A 361 -1.28 -8.32 -1.43
CA ARG A 361 -2.20 -7.60 -2.32
C ARG A 361 -1.43 -7.04 -3.52
N TRP A 362 -1.81 -7.47 -4.72
CA TRP A 362 -1.17 -7.10 -6.00
C TRP A 362 -2.05 -6.16 -6.82
N PRO A 363 -1.48 -5.25 -7.62
CA PRO A 363 -2.26 -4.27 -8.39
C PRO A 363 -2.73 -4.79 -9.76
N PHE A 364 -2.69 -6.11 -10.03
CA PHE A 364 -2.99 -6.65 -11.36
C PHE A 364 -4.47 -6.60 -11.75
N ASP A 365 -5.36 -6.38 -10.77
CA ASP A 365 -6.77 -6.10 -11.02
C ASP A 365 -6.98 -4.71 -11.65
N LYS A 366 -5.98 -3.83 -11.52
CA LYS A 366 -5.87 -2.51 -12.15
C LYS A 366 -5.02 -2.57 -13.41
N PHE A 367 -3.81 -3.12 -13.31
CA PHE A 367 -2.82 -3.11 -14.39
C PHE A 367 -2.75 -4.44 -15.15
N ARG A 368 -3.65 -4.62 -16.11
CA ARG A 368 -3.78 -5.88 -16.85
C ARG A 368 -2.60 -6.20 -17.78
N THR A 369 -1.90 -5.17 -18.25
CA THR A 369 -0.71 -5.33 -19.13
C THR A 369 0.58 -5.56 -18.35
N ALA A 370 0.56 -5.39 -17.03
CA ALA A 370 1.73 -5.63 -16.20
C ALA A 370 2.05 -7.13 -16.15
N ASP A 371 3.33 -7.47 -16.12
CA ASP A 371 3.76 -8.85 -15.93
C ASP A 371 3.35 -9.37 -14.54
N ARG A 372 2.50 -10.40 -14.52
CA ARG A 372 1.87 -10.99 -13.33
C ARG A 372 2.72 -12.08 -12.68
N THR A 373 3.82 -12.46 -13.30
CA THR A 373 4.75 -13.46 -12.76
C THR A 373 5.35 -12.95 -11.46
N ILE A 374 5.20 -13.70 -10.37
CA ILE A 374 5.84 -13.36 -9.09
C ILE A 374 7.09 -14.23 -8.91
N GLY A 375 8.12 -13.65 -8.31
CA GLY A 375 9.43 -14.27 -8.15
C GLY A 375 10.19 -13.63 -6.99
N THR A 376 11.52 -13.55 -7.09
CA THR A 376 12.36 -12.99 -6.03
C THR A 376 12.33 -11.46 -5.92
N SER A 377 11.73 -10.73 -6.88
CA SER A 377 11.48 -9.28 -6.77
C SER A 377 10.01 -9.01 -6.49
N MET A 378 9.74 -8.20 -5.47
CA MET A 378 8.39 -7.84 -5.07
C MET A 378 7.63 -7.01 -6.12
N LYS A 379 6.32 -7.23 -6.20
CA LYS A 379 5.32 -6.55 -7.03
C LYS A 379 4.02 -6.23 -6.28
N SER A 380 3.79 -6.84 -5.12
CA SER A 380 2.70 -6.53 -4.20
C SER A 380 2.78 -5.10 -3.67
N THR A 381 1.63 -4.45 -3.52
CA THR A 381 1.51 -3.06 -3.05
C THR A 381 1.13 -2.97 -1.57
N GLY A 382 0.71 -4.07 -0.97
CA GLY A 382 0.32 -4.17 0.43
C GLY A 382 0.00 -5.62 0.77
N GLU A 383 -0.63 -5.86 1.91
CA GLU A 383 -0.97 -7.20 2.39
C GLU A 383 -2.17 -7.19 3.32
N VAL A 384 -2.77 -8.38 3.50
CA VAL A 384 -3.79 -8.65 4.50
C VAL A 384 -3.30 -9.67 5.49
N MET A 385 -3.80 -9.61 6.71
CA MET A 385 -3.62 -10.65 7.71
C MET A 385 -4.99 -11.11 8.22
N ALA A 386 -5.11 -12.38 8.59
CA ALA A 386 -6.26 -12.86 9.34
C ALA A 386 -5.85 -13.91 10.36
N ILE A 387 -6.64 -14.00 11.44
CA ILE A 387 -6.43 -14.92 12.55
C ILE A 387 -7.61 -15.88 12.63
N GLY A 388 -7.34 -17.18 12.80
CA GLY A 388 -8.33 -18.23 12.99
C GLY A 388 -7.77 -19.37 13.86
N ARG A 389 -8.65 -20.21 14.43
CA ARG A 389 -8.24 -21.36 15.26
C ARG A 389 -7.71 -22.54 14.45
N CYS A 390 -7.84 -22.47 13.13
CA CYS A 390 -7.23 -23.39 12.17
C CYS A 390 -6.78 -22.63 10.92
N PHE A 391 -5.92 -23.26 10.12
CA PHE A 391 -5.42 -22.66 8.88
C PHE A 391 -6.54 -22.35 7.89
N GLU A 392 -7.51 -23.25 7.73
CA GLU A 392 -8.62 -23.08 6.80
C GLU A 392 -9.42 -21.81 7.12
N GLU A 393 -9.73 -21.59 8.41
CA GLU A 393 -10.46 -20.42 8.88
C GLU A 393 -9.66 -19.14 8.65
N ALA A 394 -8.39 -19.14 9.05
CA ALA A 394 -7.51 -17.99 8.85
C ALA A 394 -7.31 -17.66 7.36
N PHE A 395 -7.12 -18.68 6.50
CA PHE A 395 -6.93 -18.50 5.07
C PHE A 395 -8.17 -17.93 4.38
N LEU A 396 -9.37 -18.46 4.67
CA LEU A 396 -10.60 -17.94 4.07
C LEU A 396 -10.93 -16.52 4.55
N LYS A 397 -10.65 -16.19 5.82
CA LYS A 397 -10.75 -14.81 6.32
C LYS A 397 -9.74 -13.88 5.64
N ALA A 398 -8.51 -14.32 5.44
CA ALA A 398 -7.50 -13.55 4.70
C ALA A 398 -7.95 -13.34 3.24
N TRP A 399 -8.51 -14.36 2.59
CA TRP A 399 -9.06 -14.23 1.23
C TRP A 399 -10.18 -13.19 1.16
N ALA A 400 -11.13 -13.25 2.10
CA ALA A 400 -12.22 -12.30 2.21
C ALA A 400 -11.75 -10.86 2.44
N SER A 401 -10.53 -10.69 2.91
CA SER A 401 -9.89 -9.41 3.20
C SER A 401 -9.16 -8.78 2.01
N LEU A 402 -8.93 -9.53 0.93
CA LEU A 402 -8.07 -9.10 -0.20
C LEU A 402 -8.62 -7.92 -1.01
N GLU A 403 -9.91 -7.62 -0.90
CA GLU A 403 -10.54 -6.53 -1.63
C GLU A 403 -10.34 -6.61 -3.16
N TYR A 404 -10.38 -7.83 -3.74
CA TYR A 404 -10.36 -8.05 -5.20
C TYR A 404 -11.75 -8.01 -5.85
N GLY A 405 -12.82 -7.79 -5.06
CA GLY A 405 -14.21 -7.94 -5.53
C GLY A 405 -14.68 -9.39 -5.63
N LYS A 406 -13.84 -10.35 -5.21
CA LYS A 406 -14.17 -11.78 -5.07
C LYS A 406 -13.97 -12.16 -3.59
N PRO A 407 -15.01 -12.07 -2.74
CA PRO A 407 -14.89 -12.25 -1.29
C PRO A 407 -14.57 -13.69 -0.87
N HIS A 408 -14.66 -14.65 -1.79
CA HIS A 408 -14.30 -16.04 -1.58
C HIS A 408 -13.81 -16.67 -2.90
N PRO A 409 -13.08 -17.81 -2.83
CA PRO A 409 -12.68 -18.56 -4.02
C PRO A 409 -13.92 -19.07 -4.78
N ARG A 410 -13.93 -18.91 -6.11
CA ARG A 410 -14.94 -19.50 -7.00
C ARG A 410 -14.29 -20.48 -7.98
N PRO A 411 -15.04 -21.41 -8.61
CA PRO A 411 -14.54 -22.22 -9.71
C PRO A 411 -13.94 -21.36 -10.83
N LEU A 412 -12.82 -21.81 -11.40
CA LEU A 412 -12.11 -21.06 -12.44
C LEU A 412 -12.72 -21.28 -13.83
N THR A 413 -12.88 -20.18 -14.57
CA THR A 413 -13.52 -20.09 -15.88
C THR A 413 -12.59 -19.43 -16.89
N MET A 414 -12.94 -19.46 -18.18
CA MET A 414 -12.19 -18.73 -19.20
C MET A 414 -12.15 -17.22 -18.95
N ALA A 415 -13.15 -16.66 -18.25
CA ALA A 415 -13.18 -15.26 -17.85
C ALA A 415 -12.03 -14.91 -16.87
N ASP A 416 -11.51 -15.88 -16.11
CA ASP A 416 -10.36 -15.67 -15.23
C ASP A 416 -9.04 -15.59 -16.01
N SER A 417 -9.00 -16.11 -17.24
CA SER A 417 -7.83 -16.07 -18.13
C SER A 417 -7.78 -14.83 -19.01
N SER A 418 -8.93 -14.22 -19.32
CA SER A 418 -9.02 -13.12 -20.27
C SER A 418 -8.78 -11.75 -19.62
N GLY A 419 -8.10 -10.87 -20.36
CA GLY A 419 -7.86 -9.48 -19.98
C GLY A 419 -8.87 -8.48 -20.56
N GLY A 420 -9.93 -8.93 -21.26
CA GLY A 420 -10.90 -8.01 -21.87
C GLY A 420 -11.98 -8.59 -22.79
N GLU A 421 -11.83 -9.79 -23.37
CA GLU A 421 -12.83 -10.30 -24.33
C GLU A 421 -13.92 -11.17 -23.69
N THR A 422 -15.18 -10.90 -24.07
CA THR A 422 -16.38 -11.74 -23.89
C THR A 422 -16.49 -12.43 -22.52
N MET A 423 -16.22 -11.68 -21.44
CA MET A 423 -16.21 -12.23 -20.08
C MET A 423 -17.52 -12.90 -19.69
N ASP A 424 -18.67 -12.41 -20.16
CA ASP A 424 -19.97 -13.04 -19.87
C ASP A 424 -20.12 -14.40 -20.58
N GLU A 425 -19.75 -14.49 -21.86
CA GLU A 425 -19.78 -15.76 -22.60
C GLU A 425 -18.78 -16.77 -22.00
N ARG A 426 -17.56 -16.28 -21.69
CA ARG A 426 -16.45 -17.06 -21.11
C ARG A 426 -16.62 -17.38 -19.62
N SER A 427 -17.52 -16.71 -18.90
CA SER A 427 -17.82 -17.00 -17.49
C SER A 427 -18.52 -18.35 -17.32
N SER A 428 -19.16 -18.85 -18.38
CA SER A 428 -19.79 -20.16 -18.40
C SER A 428 -18.86 -21.27 -18.91
N GLU A 429 -17.72 -20.91 -19.47
CA GLU A 429 -16.74 -21.85 -20.03
C GLU A 429 -15.69 -22.23 -18.97
N PRO A 430 -15.43 -23.53 -18.75
CA PRO A 430 -14.43 -23.97 -17.78
C PRO A 430 -13.01 -23.60 -18.24
N LEU A 431 -12.13 -23.26 -17.30
CA LEU A 431 -10.72 -22.99 -17.62
C LEU A 431 -10.04 -24.26 -18.19
N PRO A 432 -9.32 -24.20 -19.33
CA PRO A 432 -8.58 -25.33 -19.89
C PRO A 432 -7.53 -25.89 -18.94
N THR A 433 -7.37 -27.21 -18.92
CA THR A 433 -6.37 -27.91 -18.09
C THR A 433 -4.95 -27.37 -18.28
N ALA A 434 -4.54 -27.12 -19.53
CA ALA A 434 -3.20 -26.61 -19.81
C ALA A 434 -2.93 -25.24 -19.17
N ILE A 435 -3.94 -24.36 -19.09
CA ILE A 435 -3.81 -23.05 -18.44
C ILE A 435 -3.77 -23.22 -16.92
N LEU A 436 -4.59 -24.11 -16.37
CA LEU A 436 -4.57 -24.42 -14.94
C LEU A 436 -3.20 -24.96 -14.50
N GLU A 437 -2.65 -25.93 -15.22
CA GLU A 437 -1.33 -26.50 -14.94
C GLU A 437 -0.20 -25.45 -15.06
N ASP A 438 -0.31 -24.53 -16.01
CA ASP A 438 0.61 -23.40 -16.15
C ASP A 438 0.54 -22.46 -14.94
N TRP A 439 -0.66 -22.13 -14.44
CA TRP A 439 -0.83 -21.29 -13.24
C TRP A 439 -0.37 -21.95 -11.95
N LEU A 440 -0.31 -23.28 -11.89
CA LEU A 440 0.30 -24.02 -10.78
C LEU A 440 1.83 -23.92 -10.84
N ARG A 441 2.39 -24.04 -12.06
CA ARG A 441 3.83 -24.08 -12.34
C ARG A 441 4.51 -22.72 -12.26
N VAL A 442 3.89 -21.69 -12.83
CA VAL A 442 4.41 -20.33 -12.86
C VAL A 442 3.68 -19.53 -11.78
N PRO A 443 4.36 -19.17 -10.67
CA PRO A 443 3.74 -18.41 -9.61
C PRO A 443 3.20 -17.06 -10.14
N THR A 444 1.95 -16.79 -9.82
CA THR A 444 1.26 -15.51 -10.05
C THR A 444 0.29 -15.28 -8.89
N ASP A 445 -0.35 -14.11 -8.85
CA ASP A 445 -1.48 -13.82 -7.95
C ASP A 445 -2.67 -14.80 -8.10
N ARG A 446 -2.71 -15.62 -9.17
CA ARG A 446 -3.76 -16.64 -9.40
C ARG A 446 -3.45 -17.99 -8.79
N ARG A 447 -2.23 -18.24 -8.33
CA ARG A 447 -1.76 -19.58 -7.95
C ARG A 447 -2.64 -20.26 -6.90
N MET A 448 -3.06 -19.53 -5.86
CA MET A 448 -3.88 -20.10 -4.80
C MET A 448 -5.27 -20.54 -5.31
N SER A 449 -5.87 -19.77 -6.23
CA SER A 449 -7.11 -20.20 -6.88
C SER A 449 -6.92 -21.43 -7.78
N ALA A 450 -5.76 -21.54 -8.43
CA ALA A 450 -5.41 -22.70 -9.24
C ALA A 450 -5.24 -23.97 -8.39
N ILE A 451 -4.64 -23.87 -7.19
CA ILE A 451 -4.53 -24.99 -6.25
C ILE A 451 -5.92 -25.48 -5.83
N MET A 452 -6.82 -24.58 -5.43
CA MET A 452 -8.20 -24.97 -5.09
C MET A 452 -8.94 -25.61 -6.26
N GLU A 453 -8.82 -25.02 -7.46
CA GLU A 453 -9.43 -25.56 -8.67
C GLU A 453 -8.90 -26.96 -9.04
N ALA A 454 -7.61 -27.22 -8.86
CA ALA A 454 -7.03 -28.53 -9.11
C ALA A 454 -7.69 -29.61 -8.23
N PHE A 455 -7.89 -29.33 -6.95
CA PHE A 455 -8.59 -30.25 -6.05
C PHE A 455 -10.08 -30.40 -6.38
N ARG A 456 -10.77 -29.33 -6.81
CA ARG A 456 -12.15 -29.44 -7.33
C ARG A 456 -12.24 -30.37 -8.54
N ARG A 457 -11.19 -30.46 -9.35
CA ARG A 457 -11.08 -31.34 -10.52
C ARG A 457 -10.54 -32.74 -10.20
N GLY A 458 -10.26 -33.04 -8.93
CA GLY A 458 -9.81 -34.35 -8.49
C GLY A 458 -8.34 -34.66 -8.77
N TYR A 459 -7.47 -33.64 -8.89
CA TYR A 459 -6.02 -33.85 -8.94
C TYR A 459 -5.55 -34.49 -7.64
N SER A 460 -4.55 -35.37 -7.72
CA SER A 460 -3.93 -35.88 -6.50
C SER A 460 -3.03 -34.82 -5.87
N LEU A 461 -2.80 -34.95 -4.57
CA LEU A 461 -1.89 -34.07 -3.85
C LEU A 461 -0.49 -34.03 -4.47
N GLU A 462 0.04 -35.17 -4.91
CA GLU A 462 1.38 -35.25 -5.53
C GLU A 462 1.41 -34.56 -6.89
N ASP A 463 0.34 -34.64 -7.69
CA ASP A 463 0.26 -33.92 -8.97
C ASP A 463 0.37 -32.41 -8.74
N VAL A 464 -0.38 -31.88 -7.76
CA VAL A 464 -0.35 -30.45 -7.42
C VAL A 464 1.02 -30.06 -6.84
N ARG A 465 1.63 -30.91 -6.01
CA ARG A 465 2.95 -30.66 -5.43
C ARG A 465 4.04 -30.55 -6.50
N ASP A 466 4.05 -31.49 -7.44
CA ASP A 466 5.04 -31.54 -8.52
C ASP A 466 4.85 -30.37 -9.48
N LEU A 467 3.59 -30.01 -9.80
CA LEU A 467 3.29 -28.84 -10.62
C LEU A 467 3.70 -27.55 -9.94
N THR A 468 3.46 -27.41 -8.63
CA THR A 468 3.84 -26.21 -7.86
C THR A 468 5.33 -26.16 -7.49
N GLY A 469 6.13 -27.14 -7.90
CA GLY A 469 7.56 -27.16 -7.61
C GLY A 469 7.89 -27.31 -6.13
N GLY A 470 6.97 -27.85 -5.32
CA GLY A 470 7.28 -28.23 -3.94
C GLY A 470 6.46 -27.56 -2.83
N VAL A 471 5.27 -27.01 -3.08
CA VAL A 471 4.40 -26.55 -1.97
C VAL A 471 4.21 -27.68 -0.96
N THR A 472 4.41 -27.38 0.33
CA THR A 472 4.45 -28.44 1.36
C THR A 472 3.12 -29.19 1.45
N ARG A 473 3.19 -30.52 1.59
CA ARG A 473 2.02 -31.43 1.58
C ARG A 473 0.95 -31.05 2.59
N TRP A 474 1.36 -30.56 3.75
CA TRP A 474 0.43 -30.15 4.80
C TRP A 474 -0.53 -29.06 4.30
N PHE A 475 -0.02 -28.01 3.63
CA PHE A 475 -0.87 -26.95 3.06
C PHE A 475 -1.78 -27.50 1.97
N LEU A 476 -1.25 -28.36 1.09
CA LEU A 476 -2.04 -28.97 0.02
C LEU A 476 -3.23 -29.80 0.56
N HIS A 477 -3.05 -30.55 1.64
CA HIS A 477 -4.15 -31.24 2.32
C HIS A 477 -5.20 -30.28 2.89
N ARG A 478 -4.81 -29.07 3.34
CA ARG A 478 -5.78 -28.06 3.79
C ARG A 478 -6.61 -27.50 2.63
N PHE A 479 -5.98 -27.23 1.49
CA PHE A 479 -6.70 -26.82 0.28
C PHE A 479 -7.64 -27.91 -0.23
N GLU A 480 -7.19 -29.16 -0.23
CA GLU A 480 -8.01 -30.33 -0.58
C GLU A 480 -9.26 -30.42 0.32
N LYS A 481 -9.09 -30.25 1.64
CA LYS A 481 -10.20 -30.24 2.59
C LYS A 481 -11.19 -29.09 2.34
N MET A 482 -10.70 -27.88 2.08
CA MET A 482 -11.58 -26.74 1.74
C MET A 482 -12.36 -27.00 0.45
N ALA A 483 -11.71 -27.53 -0.60
CA ALA A 483 -12.37 -27.88 -1.85
C ALA A 483 -13.41 -29.00 -1.67
N ALA A 484 -13.14 -29.98 -0.80
CA ALA A 484 -14.07 -31.06 -0.48
C ALA A 484 -15.35 -30.54 0.21
N ILE A 485 -15.21 -29.65 1.20
CA ILE A 485 -16.35 -29.04 1.90
C ILE A 485 -17.15 -28.15 0.96
N GLU A 486 -16.49 -27.37 0.10
CA GLU A 486 -17.20 -26.58 -0.91
C GLU A 486 -18.03 -27.46 -1.87
N THR A 487 -17.47 -28.63 -2.23
CA THR A 487 -18.17 -29.63 -3.07
C THR A 487 -19.37 -30.23 -2.34
N GLU A 488 -19.27 -30.47 -1.03
CA GLU A 488 -20.37 -30.91 -0.18
C GLU A 488 -21.51 -29.87 -0.16
N ILE A 489 -21.19 -28.60 0.09
CA ILE A 489 -22.18 -27.51 0.10
C ILE A 489 -22.89 -27.42 -1.25
N ARG A 490 -22.12 -27.45 -2.35
CA ARG A 490 -22.68 -27.43 -3.70
C ARG A 490 -23.63 -28.60 -3.95
N ALA A 491 -23.21 -29.82 -3.59
CA ALA A 491 -24.03 -31.02 -3.77
C ALA A 491 -25.34 -30.94 -2.95
N ALA A 492 -25.29 -30.40 -1.73
CA ALA A 492 -26.49 -30.18 -0.93
C ALA A 492 -27.47 -29.21 -1.62
N GLY A 493 -26.94 -28.12 -2.21
CA GLY A 493 -27.72 -27.17 -3.01
C GLY A 493 -28.35 -27.80 -4.26
N GLU A 494 -27.60 -28.63 -4.98
CA GLU A 494 -28.08 -29.42 -6.14
C GLU A 494 -29.20 -30.41 -5.75
N MET A 495 -29.12 -30.97 -4.54
CA MET A 495 -30.18 -31.81 -3.96
C MET A 495 -31.39 -31.00 -3.46
N GLY A 496 -31.34 -29.67 -3.54
CA GLY A 496 -32.46 -28.77 -3.26
C GLY A 496 -32.42 -28.09 -1.89
N LEU A 497 -31.34 -28.24 -1.11
CA LEU A 497 -31.19 -27.57 0.19
C LEU A 497 -31.19 -26.05 0.00
N ARG A 498 -32.06 -25.36 0.76
CA ARG A 498 -32.14 -23.90 0.77
C ARG A 498 -31.42 -23.33 1.99
N PRO A 499 -30.94 -22.07 1.94
CA PRO A 499 -30.33 -21.43 3.11
C PRO A 499 -31.17 -21.48 4.38
N SER A 500 -32.49 -21.29 4.28
CA SER A 500 -33.42 -21.38 5.42
C SER A 500 -33.57 -22.78 6.03
N GLU A 501 -33.09 -23.81 5.36
CA GLU A 501 -33.26 -25.22 5.71
C GLU A 501 -31.96 -25.88 6.16
N ILE A 502 -30.82 -25.15 6.11
CA ILE A 502 -29.52 -25.66 6.54
C ILE A 502 -29.66 -26.24 7.96
N PRO A 503 -29.28 -27.50 8.21
CA PRO A 503 -29.20 -28.11 9.53
C PRO A 503 -28.10 -27.48 10.40
N GLU A 504 -28.31 -27.46 11.72
CA GLU A 504 -27.35 -26.87 12.66
C GLU A 504 -25.96 -27.53 12.58
N SER A 505 -25.91 -28.86 12.41
CA SER A 505 -24.65 -29.59 12.29
C SER A 505 -23.84 -29.18 11.05
N GLU A 506 -24.51 -28.95 9.93
CA GLU A 506 -23.89 -28.50 8.68
C GLU A 506 -23.41 -27.05 8.82
N MET A 507 -24.27 -26.16 9.34
CA MET A 507 -23.90 -24.77 9.62
C MET A 507 -22.64 -24.70 10.50
N ARG A 508 -22.61 -25.41 11.64
CA ARG A 508 -21.44 -25.44 12.52
C ARG A 508 -20.19 -25.96 11.84
N SER A 509 -20.31 -27.03 11.05
CA SER A 509 -19.20 -27.62 10.32
C SER A 509 -18.61 -26.62 9.31
N TRP A 510 -19.45 -26.02 8.47
CA TRP A 510 -19.02 -25.10 7.42
C TRP A 510 -18.44 -23.80 8.01
N LYS A 511 -19.11 -23.20 9.00
CA LYS A 511 -18.60 -22.02 9.71
C LYS A 511 -17.32 -22.33 10.49
N GLY A 512 -17.21 -23.51 11.09
CA GLY A 512 -16.03 -23.98 11.82
C GLY A 512 -14.75 -24.11 10.98
N VAL A 513 -14.89 -24.19 9.66
CA VAL A 513 -13.77 -24.17 8.70
C VAL A 513 -13.52 -22.76 8.13
N GLY A 514 -14.42 -21.80 8.38
CA GLY A 514 -14.28 -20.40 7.95
C GLY A 514 -15.05 -20.01 6.70
N PHE A 515 -16.00 -20.82 6.23
CA PHE A 515 -16.86 -20.43 5.11
C PHE A 515 -17.76 -19.26 5.53
N THR A 516 -17.73 -18.16 4.77
CA THR A 516 -18.60 -17.01 5.00
C THR A 516 -20.05 -17.34 4.60
N ASP A 517 -21.01 -16.58 5.14
CA ASP A 517 -22.43 -16.72 4.83
C ASP A 517 -22.67 -16.54 3.32
N LEU A 518 -21.93 -15.61 2.69
CA LEU A 518 -21.95 -15.40 1.24
C LEU A 518 -21.32 -16.57 0.45
N HIS A 519 -20.22 -17.16 0.93
CA HIS A 519 -19.59 -18.32 0.27
C HIS A 519 -20.53 -19.53 0.30
N ILE A 520 -21.18 -19.79 1.44
CA ILE A 520 -22.20 -20.84 1.57
C ILE A 520 -23.36 -20.59 0.61
N ALA A 521 -23.88 -19.36 0.56
CA ALA A 521 -24.98 -18.98 -0.32
C ALA A 521 -24.67 -19.18 -1.82
N ASP A 522 -23.48 -18.72 -2.26
CA ASP A 522 -23.01 -18.84 -3.64
C ASP A 522 -22.77 -20.31 -4.03
N ALA A 523 -22.16 -21.10 -3.13
CA ALA A 523 -21.93 -22.53 -3.32
C ALA A 523 -23.23 -23.35 -3.40
N LEU A 524 -24.22 -23.09 -2.52
CA LEU A 524 -25.55 -23.71 -2.58
C LEU A 524 -26.29 -23.41 -3.90
N CYS A 525 -25.99 -22.27 -4.52
CA CYS A 525 -26.53 -21.91 -5.83
C CYS A 525 -25.70 -22.46 -7.01
N GLY A 526 -24.63 -23.21 -6.74
CA GLY A 526 -23.78 -23.80 -7.77
C GLY A 526 -22.82 -22.81 -8.43
N PHE A 527 -22.44 -21.72 -7.75
CA PHE A 527 -21.59 -20.66 -8.29
C PHE A 527 -22.09 -20.11 -9.64
N PRO A 528 -23.28 -19.50 -9.69
CA PRO A 528 -23.86 -19.05 -10.95
C PRO A 528 -22.92 -18.08 -11.70
N ALA A 529 -22.87 -18.23 -13.02
CA ALA A 529 -22.06 -17.39 -13.91
C ALA A 529 -22.39 -15.89 -13.77
N SER A 530 -23.65 -15.56 -13.46
CA SER A 530 -24.12 -14.19 -13.16
C SER A 530 -23.52 -13.57 -11.89
N GLY A 531 -22.73 -14.32 -11.12
CA GLY A 531 -22.09 -13.84 -9.90
C GLY A 531 -22.97 -13.92 -8.64
N PHE A 532 -22.33 -13.73 -7.48
CA PHE A 532 -22.96 -13.80 -6.16
C PHE A 532 -23.85 -12.59 -5.82
N LYS A 533 -23.78 -11.50 -6.60
CA LYS A 533 -24.65 -10.33 -6.43
C LYS A 533 -26.07 -10.55 -6.95
N ASN A 534 -26.21 -11.46 -7.92
CA ASN A 534 -27.46 -11.76 -8.61
C ASN A 534 -28.08 -13.08 -8.13
N LEU A 535 -27.78 -13.49 -6.89
CA LEU A 535 -28.37 -14.70 -6.32
C LEU A 535 -29.89 -14.55 -6.18
N PRO A 536 -30.68 -15.63 -6.36
CA PRO A 536 -32.13 -15.55 -6.23
C PRO A 536 -32.56 -15.00 -4.87
N VAL A 537 -33.69 -14.30 -4.85
CA VAL A 537 -34.28 -13.76 -3.61
C VAL A 537 -34.46 -14.87 -2.58
N GLY A 538 -34.00 -14.63 -1.34
CA GLY A 538 -34.02 -15.62 -0.26
C GLY A 538 -32.92 -16.70 -0.36
N ARG A 539 -31.97 -16.56 -1.29
CA ARG A 539 -30.81 -17.45 -1.44
C ARG A 539 -29.45 -16.75 -1.32
N GLY A 540 -29.43 -15.46 -0.97
CA GLY A 540 -28.19 -14.70 -0.76
C GLY A 540 -27.63 -14.78 0.67
N GLU A 541 -26.56 -14.03 0.92
CA GLU A 541 -25.85 -13.93 2.22
C GLU A 541 -26.80 -13.77 3.41
N ILE A 542 -27.71 -12.78 3.35
CA ILE A 542 -28.67 -12.49 4.43
C ILE A 542 -29.55 -13.71 4.79
N ALA A 543 -29.89 -14.58 3.84
CA ALA A 543 -30.70 -15.77 4.13
C ALA A 543 -29.92 -16.79 4.98
N VAL A 544 -28.61 -16.93 4.73
CA VAL A 544 -27.72 -17.77 5.53
C VAL A 544 -27.50 -17.12 6.91
N THR A 545 -27.26 -15.81 6.97
CA THR A 545 -27.11 -15.05 8.23
C THR A 545 -28.34 -15.19 9.13
N VAL A 546 -29.54 -14.96 8.60
CA VAL A 546 -30.80 -15.12 9.35
C VAL A 546 -30.92 -16.54 9.90
N ARG A 547 -30.69 -17.56 9.05
CA ARG A 547 -30.75 -18.97 9.49
C ARG A 547 -29.76 -19.26 10.62
N ARG A 548 -28.53 -18.76 10.48
CA ARG A 548 -27.46 -18.91 11.46
C ARG A 548 -27.85 -18.26 12.81
N HIS A 549 -28.43 -17.07 12.76
CA HIS A 549 -28.90 -16.34 13.96
C HIS A 549 -30.11 -17.02 14.63
N GLU A 550 -31.04 -17.60 13.86
CA GLU A 550 -32.18 -18.38 14.40
C GLU A 550 -31.72 -19.57 15.26
N MET A 551 -30.55 -20.13 14.94
CA MET A 551 -29.93 -21.21 15.72
C MET A 551 -29.08 -20.71 16.90
N GLY A 552 -28.92 -19.40 17.05
CA GLY A 552 -27.98 -18.80 18.00
C GLY A 552 -26.51 -19.07 17.66
N ILE A 553 -26.17 -19.40 16.40
CA ILE A 553 -24.79 -19.67 16.01
C ILE A 553 -24.10 -18.33 15.70
N HIS A 554 -23.20 -17.90 16.57
CA HIS A 554 -22.41 -16.68 16.41
C HIS A 554 -20.93 -17.02 16.58
N PRO A 555 -20.01 -16.21 16.02
CA PRO A 555 -18.60 -16.37 16.32
C PRO A 555 -18.33 -16.03 17.78
N ARG A 556 -17.32 -16.70 18.34
CA ARG A 556 -16.64 -16.30 19.56
C ARG A 556 -15.51 -15.34 19.20
N PHE A 557 -15.14 -14.49 20.15
CA PHE A 557 -14.00 -13.60 19.97
C PHE A 557 -12.96 -13.90 21.03
N ARG A 558 -11.79 -14.32 20.56
CA ARG A 558 -10.65 -14.64 21.41
C ARG A 558 -9.64 -13.50 21.34
N MET A 559 -8.82 -13.39 22.38
CA MET A 559 -7.80 -12.36 22.49
C MET A 559 -6.47 -12.88 21.96
N VAL A 560 -5.69 -11.98 21.36
CA VAL A 560 -4.26 -12.15 21.16
C VAL A 560 -3.57 -11.79 22.47
N ASP A 561 -2.88 -12.75 23.08
CA ASP A 561 -2.34 -12.62 24.44
C ASP A 561 -0.83 -12.90 24.57
N SER A 562 -0.16 -13.23 23.47
CA SER A 562 1.24 -13.67 23.38
C SER A 562 1.61 -14.97 24.13
N CYS A 563 0.72 -15.58 24.90
CA CYS A 563 1.05 -16.64 25.86
C CYS A 563 0.07 -17.82 25.86
N ALA A 564 -0.81 -17.94 24.86
CA ALA A 564 -1.75 -19.04 24.71
C ALA A 564 -2.59 -19.27 25.99
N ALA A 565 -3.12 -18.19 26.55
CA ALA A 565 -3.91 -18.12 27.77
C ALA A 565 -3.21 -18.60 29.06
N GLU A 566 -1.88 -18.71 29.09
CA GLU A 566 -1.13 -18.96 30.34
C GLU A 566 -1.32 -17.81 31.34
N PHE A 567 -1.36 -16.57 30.84
CA PHE A 567 -1.61 -15.35 31.60
C PHE A 567 -2.82 -14.61 31.06
N ALA A 568 -3.51 -13.86 31.92
CA ALA A 568 -4.63 -13.04 31.48
C ALA A 568 -4.12 -11.84 30.67
N ALA A 569 -4.60 -11.70 29.43
CA ALA A 569 -4.39 -10.48 28.66
C ALA A 569 -5.16 -9.30 29.26
N VAL A 570 -4.49 -8.16 29.34
CA VAL A 570 -5.14 -6.88 29.67
C VAL A 570 -5.48 -6.08 28.42
N THR A 571 -4.81 -6.40 27.30
CA THR A 571 -4.95 -5.69 26.04
C THR A 571 -6.15 -6.21 25.23
N PRO A 572 -7.08 -5.34 24.84
CA PRO A 572 -8.31 -5.73 24.16
C PRO A 572 -8.12 -5.90 22.64
N TYR A 573 -7.28 -6.86 22.26
CA TYR A 573 -6.97 -7.21 20.87
C TYR A 573 -7.65 -8.54 20.48
N TYR A 574 -8.66 -8.49 19.62
CA TYR A 574 -9.56 -9.61 19.34
C TYR A 574 -9.53 -10.09 17.88
N TYR A 575 -9.95 -11.35 17.69
CA TYR A 575 -10.32 -11.92 16.40
C TYR A 575 -11.53 -12.85 16.55
N SER A 576 -12.37 -12.93 15.52
CA SER A 576 -13.53 -13.83 15.48
C SER A 576 -13.13 -15.28 15.11
N THR A 577 -13.81 -16.26 15.70
CA THR A 577 -13.67 -17.68 15.36
C THR A 577 -14.92 -18.47 15.73
N TYR A 578 -15.21 -19.54 14.98
CA TYR A 578 -16.26 -20.51 15.33
C TYR A 578 -15.74 -21.70 16.15
N GLU A 579 -14.47 -21.70 16.56
CA GLU A 579 -13.83 -22.75 17.37
C GLU A 579 -14.05 -24.15 16.79
N GLY A 580 -13.86 -24.29 15.48
CA GLY A 580 -14.07 -25.56 14.76
C GLY A 580 -15.54 -26.03 14.75
N GLY A 581 -16.49 -25.12 14.96
CA GLY A 581 -17.94 -25.41 15.03
C GLY A 581 -18.43 -25.81 16.42
N THR A 582 -17.58 -25.77 17.44
CA THR A 582 -17.88 -26.24 18.79
C THR A 582 -18.28 -25.14 19.77
N GLY A 583 -18.23 -23.87 19.36
CA GLY A 583 -18.58 -22.73 20.21
C GLY A 583 -20.04 -22.75 20.69
N ASP A 584 -20.28 -22.12 21.83
CA ASP A 584 -21.61 -21.99 22.44
C ASP A 584 -22.63 -21.29 21.51
N SER A 585 -23.92 -21.47 21.77
CA SER A 585 -25.02 -20.89 20.97
C SER A 585 -25.58 -19.59 21.57
N ASP A 586 -24.82 -18.51 21.53
CA ASP A 586 -25.31 -17.15 21.80
C ASP A 586 -24.34 -16.10 21.25
N VAL A 587 -24.77 -14.83 21.23
CA VAL A 587 -23.88 -13.70 20.90
C VAL A 587 -22.85 -13.56 22.02
N ASP A 588 -21.57 -13.60 21.64
CA ASP A 588 -20.44 -13.41 22.56
C ASP A 588 -20.30 -11.92 22.95
N LEU A 589 -21.16 -11.46 23.87
CA LEU A 589 -21.18 -10.07 24.33
C LEU A 589 -19.92 -9.70 25.12
N VAL A 590 -19.49 -8.44 25.01
CA VAL A 590 -18.38 -7.93 25.81
C VAL A 590 -18.67 -8.12 27.32
N PRO A 591 -17.73 -8.66 28.11
CA PRO A 591 -17.94 -8.86 29.54
C PRO A 591 -18.34 -7.58 30.27
N GLY A 592 -19.39 -7.65 31.10
CA GLY A 592 -19.86 -6.52 31.89
C GLY A 592 -20.51 -5.39 31.09
N ILE A 593 -20.88 -5.62 29.82
CA ILE A 593 -21.46 -4.60 28.93
C ILE A 593 -22.68 -3.88 29.51
N GLU A 594 -23.46 -4.56 30.36
CA GLU A 594 -24.65 -3.99 31.02
C GLU A 594 -24.30 -2.89 32.03
N ASN A 595 -23.08 -2.92 32.57
CA ASN A 595 -22.58 -1.94 33.55
C ASN A 595 -21.86 -0.76 32.88
N LYS A 596 -21.67 -0.79 31.55
CA LYS A 596 -20.95 0.26 30.82
C LYS A 596 -21.90 1.39 30.42
N THR A 597 -21.52 2.62 30.76
CA THR A 597 -22.30 3.84 30.47
C THR A 597 -21.82 4.63 29.26
N LYS A 598 -20.57 4.43 28.82
CA LYS A 598 -20.01 5.11 27.65
C LYS A 598 -20.66 4.61 26.37
N GLN A 599 -20.88 5.52 25.42
CA GLN A 599 -21.24 5.12 24.05
C GLN A 599 -20.05 4.41 23.40
N ARG A 600 -20.36 3.52 22.46
CA ARG A 600 -19.42 2.62 21.79
C ARG A 600 -19.53 2.90 20.31
N VAL A 601 -18.49 3.49 19.74
CA VAL A 601 -18.48 3.91 18.35
C VAL A 601 -17.43 3.11 17.60
N VAL A 602 -17.86 2.51 16.49
CA VAL A 602 -17.01 1.68 15.63
C VAL A 602 -16.45 2.52 14.49
N VAL A 603 -15.15 2.40 14.23
CA VAL A 603 -14.49 2.92 13.03
C VAL A 603 -14.10 1.74 12.15
N ILE A 604 -14.49 1.79 10.87
CA ILE A 604 -14.06 0.80 9.88
C ILE A 604 -12.77 1.28 9.23
N GLY A 605 -11.72 0.44 9.31
CA GLY A 605 -10.41 0.71 8.74
C GLY A 605 -10.39 0.64 7.20
N SER A 606 -9.20 0.85 6.65
CA SER A 606 -9.00 0.88 5.20
C SER A 606 -8.84 -0.50 4.56
N GLY A 607 -8.61 -1.56 5.33
CA GLY A 607 -8.17 -2.84 4.77
C GLY A 607 -6.77 -2.75 4.11
N PRO A 608 -6.42 -3.67 3.19
CA PRO A 608 -5.09 -3.72 2.61
C PRO A 608 -4.76 -2.48 1.78
N ILE A 609 -3.50 -2.05 1.87
CA ILE A 609 -2.97 -1.00 1.00
C ILE A 609 -2.97 -1.46 -0.46
N ARG A 610 -3.47 -0.58 -1.33
CA ARG A 610 -3.49 -0.75 -2.79
C ARG A 610 -3.44 0.62 -3.46
N ILE A 611 -3.08 0.66 -4.74
CA ILE A 611 -3.00 1.92 -5.48
C ILE A 611 -4.38 2.62 -5.52
N GLY A 612 -4.43 3.83 -4.97
CA GLY A 612 -5.66 4.62 -4.77
C GLY A 612 -6.25 4.54 -3.37
N GLN A 613 -5.85 3.57 -2.54
CA GLN A 613 -6.28 3.36 -1.16
C GLN A 613 -5.06 2.99 -0.31
N GLY A 614 -4.31 4.02 0.10
CA GLY A 614 -3.08 3.89 0.86
C GLY A 614 -3.22 4.24 2.34
N ILE A 615 -2.09 4.62 2.94
CA ILE A 615 -1.97 4.96 4.36
C ILE A 615 -2.75 6.23 4.74
N GLU A 616 -3.13 7.05 3.77
CA GLU A 616 -3.87 8.29 3.97
C GLU A 616 -5.24 8.04 4.63
N PHE A 617 -5.85 6.89 4.33
CA PHE A 617 -7.12 6.46 4.95
C PHE A 617 -6.91 5.84 6.34
N ASP A 618 -5.76 5.20 6.57
CA ASP A 618 -5.38 4.73 7.91
C ASP A 618 -5.21 5.91 8.87
N TYR A 619 -4.53 6.97 8.40
CA TYR A 619 -4.42 8.25 9.11
C TYR A 619 -5.79 8.79 9.52
N GLY A 620 -6.75 8.84 8.58
CA GLY A 620 -8.12 9.25 8.86
C GLY A 620 -8.79 8.41 9.96
N CYS A 621 -8.58 7.09 9.96
CA CYS A 621 -9.12 6.18 10.96
C CYS A 621 -8.50 6.40 12.35
N VAL A 622 -7.18 6.60 12.43
CA VAL A 622 -6.47 6.87 13.70
C VAL A 622 -6.97 8.16 14.34
N HIS A 623 -7.14 9.23 13.55
CA HIS A 623 -7.69 10.49 14.06
C HIS A 623 -9.16 10.38 14.46
N ALA A 624 -9.97 9.59 13.76
CA ALA A 624 -11.35 9.34 14.15
C ALA A 624 -11.43 8.61 15.50
N VAL A 625 -10.55 7.64 15.75
CA VAL A 625 -10.43 6.97 17.05
C VAL A 625 -10.02 7.95 18.14
N GLY A 626 -9.06 8.84 17.87
CA GLY A 626 -8.68 9.92 18.77
C GLY A 626 -9.86 10.80 19.17
N ALA A 627 -10.63 11.29 18.18
CA ALA A 627 -11.81 12.12 18.40
C ALA A 627 -12.88 11.42 19.26
N ILE A 628 -13.15 10.13 19.04
CA ILE A 628 -14.11 9.36 19.85
C ILE A 628 -13.68 9.33 21.32
N ARG A 629 -12.39 9.13 21.59
CA ARG A 629 -11.83 9.08 22.95
C ARG A 629 -11.92 10.43 23.65
N GLU A 630 -11.64 11.52 22.93
CA GLU A 630 -11.74 12.90 23.44
C GLU A 630 -13.17 13.26 23.83
N MET A 631 -14.15 12.80 23.06
CA MET A 631 -15.58 12.94 23.38
C MET A 631 -16.03 12.04 24.55
N GLY A 632 -15.12 11.27 25.14
CA GLY A 632 -15.39 10.42 26.31
C GLY A 632 -16.11 9.12 25.99
N HIS A 633 -16.19 8.73 24.71
CA HIS A 633 -16.77 7.47 24.25
C HIS A 633 -15.71 6.35 24.24
N GLU A 634 -16.16 5.10 24.02
CA GLU A 634 -15.28 3.97 23.75
C GLU A 634 -15.10 3.84 22.23
N ALA A 635 -13.86 3.89 21.77
CA ALA A 635 -13.50 3.75 20.37
C ALA A 635 -13.15 2.29 20.03
N ILE A 636 -13.89 1.72 19.10
CA ILE A 636 -13.67 0.37 18.59
C ILE A 636 -13.20 0.47 17.15
N ILE A 637 -12.18 -0.28 16.76
CA ILE A 637 -11.74 -0.33 15.36
C ILE A 637 -11.79 -1.76 14.80
N ILE A 638 -12.23 -1.87 13.55
CA ILE A 638 -12.21 -3.11 12.78
C ILE A 638 -11.31 -2.88 11.57
N ASN A 639 -10.19 -3.60 11.49
CA ASN A 639 -9.26 -3.53 10.36
C ASN A 639 -8.43 -4.81 10.25
N ASN A 640 -7.85 -5.08 9.08
CA ASN A 640 -7.14 -6.34 8.79
C ASN A 640 -5.80 -6.14 8.07
N ASN A 641 -5.27 -4.91 8.07
CA ASN A 641 -3.96 -4.60 7.51
C ASN A 641 -2.89 -4.69 8.62
N PRO A 642 -1.90 -5.59 8.53
CA PRO A 642 -0.88 -5.74 9.55
C PRO A 642 0.17 -4.62 9.56
N GLU A 643 0.27 -3.85 8.47
CA GLU A 643 1.29 -2.81 8.31
C GLU A 643 0.94 -1.50 9.03
N THR A 644 -0.28 -1.34 9.56
CA THR A 644 -0.82 -0.03 9.93
C THR A 644 -0.83 0.29 11.43
N VAL A 645 -0.92 1.60 11.72
CA VAL A 645 -1.05 2.13 13.10
C VAL A 645 -2.45 1.90 13.63
N SER A 646 -3.48 1.91 12.77
CA SER A 646 -4.85 1.63 13.19
C SER A 646 -5.05 0.22 13.77
N THR A 647 -4.23 -0.75 13.38
CA THR A 647 -4.19 -2.10 13.96
C THR A 647 -3.16 -2.24 15.08
N ASP A 648 -2.61 -1.14 15.59
CA ASP A 648 -1.93 -1.14 16.89
C ASP A 648 -2.99 -1.18 18.01
N PHE A 649 -2.82 -2.10 18.95
CA PHE A 649 -3.76 -2.29 20.06
C PHE A 649 -3.80 -1.08 21.01
N ASP A 650 -2.78 -0.23 21.02
CA ASP A 650 -2.79 1.01 21.81
C ASP A 650 -3.62 2.14 21.17
N THR A 651 -3.93 2.02 19.88
CA THR A 651 -4.64 3.06 19.13
C THR A 651 -6.10 3.19 19.55
N SER A 652 -6.78 2.09 19.92
CA SER A 652 -8.22 2.05 20.20
C SER A 652 -8.53 1.37 21.53
N ASP A 653 -9.76 1.52 22.03
CA ASP A 653 -10.16 0.87 23.28
C ASP A 653 -10.45 -0.61 23.09
N ARG A 654 -10.78 -1.03 21.86
CA ARG A 654 -10.85 -2.43 21.41
C ARG A 654 -10.53 -2.53 19.92
N LEU A 655 -9.64 -3.45 19.58
CA LEU A 655 -9.23 -3.76 18.21
C LEU A 655 -9.81 -5.11 17.80
N TYR A 656 -10.46 -5.16 16.64
CA TYR A 656 -10.90 -6.40 15.99
C TYR A 656 -10.13 -6.60 14.68
N PHE A 657 -9.35 -7.69 14.60
CA PHE A 657 -8.59 -8.07 13.41
C PHE A 657 -9.39 -9.03 12.53
N ASP A 658 -10.40 -8.48 11.86
CA ASP A 658 -11.39 -9.25 11.11
C ASP A 658 -11.66 -8.69 9.71
N PRO A 659 -12.19 -9.50 8.78
CA PRO A 659 -12.56 -9.05 7.44
C PRO A 659 -13.54 -7.87 7.46
N LEU A 660 -13.38 -6.93 6.53
CA LEU A 660 -14.25 -5.76 6.39
C LEU A 660 -15.47 -6.05 5.51
N ASN A 661 -16.17 -7.15 5.80
CA ASN A 661 -17.37 -7.57 5.09
C ASN A 661 -18.62 -7.44 5.97
N LEU A 662 -19.80 -7.51 5.35
CA LEU A 662 -21.08 -7.31 6.02
C LEU A 662 -21.28 -8.28 7.18
N GLU A 663 -20.96 -9.56 6.99
CA GLU A 663 -21.06 -10.60 8.02
C GLU A 663 -20.22 -10.25 9.27
N SER A 664 -18.89 -10.08 9.10
CA SER A 664 -17.97 -9.91 10.22
C SER A 664 -18.24 -8.60 10.97
N VAL A 665 -18.51 -7.52 10.24
CA VAL A 665 -18.86 -6.23 10.83
C VAL A 665 -20.18 -6.33 11.61
N SER A 666 -21.19 -7.03 11.08
CA SER A 666 -22.46 -7.23 11.79
C SER A 666 -22.29 -7.98 13.11
N GLU A 667 -21.47 -9.04 13.15
CA GLU A 667 -21.20 -9.80 14.37
C GLU A 667 -20.48 -8.97 15.43
N ILE A 668 -19.52 -8.13 15.02
CA ILE A 668 -18.80 -7.24 15.94
C ILE A 668 -19.74 -6.16 16.50
N LEU A 669 -20.60 -5.58 15.65
CA LEU A 669 -21.61 -4.60 16.09
C LEU A 669 -22.57 -5.20 17.13
N LEU A 670 -22.99 -6.46 16.94
CA LEU A 670 -23.84 -7.19 17.89
C LEU A 670 -23.11 -7.46 19.21
N ARG A 671 -21.88 -7.97 19.17
CA ARG A 671 -21.03 -8.20 20.35
C ARG A 671 -20.87 -6.93 21.18
N GLU A 672 -20.58 -5.82 20.51
CA GLU A 672 -20.33 -4.53 21.13
C GLU A 672 -21.60 -3.82 21.58
N ARG A 673 -22.80 -4.28 21.17
CA ARG A 673 -24.02 -3.45 21.22
C ARG A 673 -23.68 -2.00 20.83
N ALA A 674 -23.04 -1.86 19.68
CA ALA A 674 -22.49 -0.60 19.21
C ALA A 674 -23.60 0.45 19.08
N HIS A 675 -23.27 1.69 19.43
CA HIS A 675 -24.19 2.82 19.38
C HIS A 675 -24.03 3.62 18.08
N GLY A 676 -22.80 3.73 17.58
CA GLY A 676 -22.47 4.45 16.35
C GLY A 676 -21.45 3.71 15.50
N ILE A 677 -21.43 3.98 14.19
CA ILE A 677 -20.41 3.53 13.25
C ILE A 677 -20.01 4.66 12.29
N LEU A 678 -18.70 4.83 12.08
CA LEU A 678 -18.12 5.77 11.11
C LEU A 678 -17.55 5.01 9.91
N LEU A 679 -18.00 5.39 8.70
CA LEU A 679 -17.64 4.74 7.43
C LEU A 679 -16.84 5.66 6.47
N GLN A 680 -16.71 6.95 6.81
CA GLN A 680 -16.18 7.98 5.92
C GLN A 680 -14.66 8.04 5.86
N PHE A 681 -13.96 7.40 6.81
CA PHE A 681 -12.51 7.52 6.98
C PHE A 681 -11.71 6.36 6.36
N GLY A 682 -12.29 5.15 6.31
CA GLY A 682 -11.64 3.94 5.79
C GLY A 682 -11.61 3.80 4.26
N GLY A 683 -11.81 4.89 3.52
CA GLY A 683 -11.80 4.87 2.05
C GLY A 683 -12.92 4.03 1.43
N GLN A 684 -12.66 3.44 0.25
CA GLN A 684 -13.72 2.79 -0.53
C GLN A 684 -14.25 1.51 0.13
N THR A 685 -13.40 0.78 0.85
CA THR A 685 -13.81 -0.47 1.53
C THR A 685 -14.88 -0.19 2.59
N ALA A 686 -14.66 0.82 3.44
CA ALA A 686 -15.65 1.23 4.44
C ALA A 686 -16.93 1.78 3.80
N ILE A 687 -16.80 2.63 2.77
CA ILE A 687 -17.96 3.24 2.09
C ILE A 687 -18.84 2.21 1.38
N ASN A 688 -18.24 1.16 0.80
CA ASN A 688 -19.01 0.08 0.16
C ASN A 688 -19.91 -0.70 1.14
N LEU A 689 -19.68 -0.59 2.45
CA LEU A 689 -20.53 -1.20 3.48
C LEU A 689 -21.76 -0.34 3.83
N ALA A 690 -21.80 0.94 3.47
CA ALA A 690 -22.85 1.86 3.91
C ALA A 690 -24.26 1.41 3.51
N LEU A 691 -24.48 1.11 2.22
CA LEU A 691 -25.78 0.62 1.74
C LEU A 691 -26.10 -0.80 2.25
N PRO A 692 -25.21 -1.82 2.10
CA PRO A 692 -25.50 -3.16 2.61
C PRO A 692 -25.78 -3.20 4.11
N LEU A 693 -25.06 -2.40 4.91
CA LEU A 693 -25.29 -2.30 6.35
C LEU A 693 -26.63 -1.63 6.64
N SER A 694 -26.95 -0.52 5.97
CA SER A 694 -28.23 0.18 6.09
C SER A 694 -29.42 -0.78 5.82
N ASP A 695 -29.32 -1.60 4.77
CA ASP A 695 -30.34 -2.60 4.44
C ASP A 695 -30.43 -3.71 5.51
N ASN A 696 -29.30 -4.09 6.11
CA ASN A 696 -29.23 -5.11 7.16
C ASN A 696 -29.64 -4.60 8.55
N LEU A 697 -29.69 -3.29 8.79
CA LEU A 697 -30.01 -2.71 10.09
C LEU A 697 -31.32 -3.25 10.67
N HIS A 698 -32.35 -3.43 9.85
CA HIS A 698 -33.64 -3.94 10.31
C HIS A 698 -33.56 -5.35 10.91
N HIS A 699 -32.64 -6.20 10.41
CA HIS A 699 -32.38 -7.51 10.99
C HIS A 699 -31.63 -7.39 12.33
N LEU A 700 -30.60 -6.55 12.38
CA LEU A 700 -29.83 -6.32 13.61
C LEU A 700 -30.67 -5.67 14.72
N GLU A 701 -31.63 -4.81 14.38
CA GLU A 701 -32.60 -4.23 15.32
C GLU A 701 -33.48 -5.30 15.98
N LYS A 702 -33.90 -6.34 15.23
CA LYS A 702 -34.66 -7.47 15.80
C LYS A 702 -33.84 -8.28 16.78
N MET A 703 -32.51 -8.23 16.67
CA MET A 703 -31.59 -8.81 17.63
C MET A 703 -31.29 -7.88 18.81
N GLY A 704 -31.88 -6.69 18.85
CA GLY A 704 -31.75 -5.72 19.93
C GLY A 704 -30.62 -4.71 19.76
N LEU A 705 -29.96 -4.65 18.59
CA LEU A 705 -28.97 -3.61 18.30
C LEU A 705 -29.67 -2.26 18.02
N ARG A 706 -29.14 -1.18 18.60
CA ARG A 706 -29.56 0.19 18.29
C ARG A 706 -28.35 0.96 17.82
N LEU A 707 -28.15 1.00 16.51
CA LEU A 707 -26.97 1.57 15.86
C LEU A 707 -27.36 2.82 15.05
N SER A 708 -26.54 3.86 15.16
CA SER A 708 -26.53 5.01 14.25
C SER A 708 -25.38 4.87 13.25
N ILE A 709 -25.65 5.10 11.96
CA ILE A 709 -24.57 5.35 10.98
C ILE A 709 -24.26 6.84 11.09
N GLU A 710 -23.14 7.17 11.71
CA GLU A 710 -22.78 8.55 12.08
C GLU A 710 -22.25 9.33 10.87
N GLY A 711 -22.39 10.66 10.88
CA GLY A 711 -21.98 11.55 9.79
C GLY A 711 -22.91 11.53 8.56
N THR A 712 -22.34 11.74 7.37
CA THR A 712 -23.09 11.81 6.10
C THR A 712 -23.88 10.53 5.84
N THR A 713 -25.17 10.68 5.53
CA THR A 713 -26.08 9.53 5.35
C THR A 713 -25.72 8.69 4.12
N PRO A 714 -25.99 7.36 4.12
CA PRO A 714 -25.79 6.51 2.94
C PRO A 714 -26.50 7.03 1.69
N GLU A 715 -27.67 7.66 1.85
CA GLU A 715 -28.44 8.26 0.75
C GLU A 715 -27.74 9.48 0.13
N SER A 716 -27.15 10.36 0.96
CA SER A 716 -26.34 11.49 0.48
C SER A 716 -25.05 11.00 -0.19
N VAL A 717 -24.45 9.91 0.32
CA VAL A 717 -23.28 9.28 -0.32
C VAL A 717 -23.64 8.74 -1.70
N ASP A 718 -24.80 8.12 -1.83
CA ASP A 718 -25.33 7.61 -3.10
C ASP A 718 -25.69 8.76 -4.08
N GLU A 719 -26.31 9.86 -3.61
CA GLU A 719 -26.63 11.03 -4.45
C GLU A 719 -25.38 11.68 -5.07
N ALA A 720 -24.27 11.72 -4.33
CA ALA A 720 -23.00 12.25 -4.84
C ALA A 720 -22.26 11.27 -5.75
N SER A 721 -22.40 9.95 -5.53
CA SER A 721 -21.68 8.91 -6.25
C SER A 721 -22.37 8.48 -7.55
N ASP A 722 -23.70 8.50 -7.59
CA ASP A 722 -24.48 8.22 -8.79
C ASP A 722 -24.52 9.44 -9.71
N ARG A 723 -24.14 9.25 -10.98
CA ARG A 723 -24.05 10.35 -11.93
C ARG A 723 -25.39 11.03 -12.20
N GLN A 724 -26.46 10.27 -12.40
CA GLN A 724 -27.74 10.83 -12.78
C GLN A 724 -28.27 11.68 -11.62
N ARG A 725 -28.16 11.14 -10.40
CA ARG A 725 -28.51 11.86 -9.17
C ARG A 725 -27.66 13.13 -8.99
N PHE A 726 -26.36 13.02 -9.20
CA PHE A 726 -25.44 14.16 -9.05
C PHE A 726 -25.65 15.24 -10.13
N GLU A 727 -25.99 14.89 -11.37
CA GLU A 727 -26.33 15.87 -12.41
C GLU A 727 -27.61 16.64 -12.08
N ASP A 728 -28.60 15.96 -11.50
CA ASP A 728 -29.85 16.59 -11.09
C ASP A 728 -29.64 17.48 -9.86
N PHE A 729 -28.74 17.09 -8.95
CA PHE A 729 -28.21 17.95 -7.89
C PHE A 729 -27.50 19.19 -8.46
N ALA A 730 -26.57 19.02 -9.40
CA ALA A 730 -25.82 20.11 -10.00
C ALA A 730 -26.73 21.13 -10.70
N LYS A 731 -27.74 20.67 -11.45
CA LYS A 731 -28.76 21.54 -12.06
C LYS A 731 -29.56 22.31 -11.01
N ARG A 732 -29.99 21.65 -9.93
CA ARG A 732 -30.72 22.25 -8.81
C ARG A 732 -29.90 23.36 -8.15
N CYS A 733 -28.59 23.13 -8.01
CA CYS A 733 -27.65 24.06 -7.37
C CYS A 733 -27.06 25.10 -8.35
N GLY A 734 -27.35 25.04 -9.65
CA GLY A 734 -26.78 25.94 -10.65
C GLY A 734 -25.26 25.76 -10.85
N LEU A 735 -24.75 24.55 -10.58
CA LEU A 735 -23.35 24.19 -10.75
C LEU A 735 -23.08 23.79 -12.19
N ARG A 736 -21.91 24.16 -12.71
CA ARG A 736 -21.50 23.76 -14.05
C ARG A 736 -20.75 22.44 -14.01
N MET A 737 -21.13 21.49 -14.87
CA MET A 737 -20.45 20.22 -15.06
C MET A 737 -20.04 20.04 -16.53
N PRO A 738 -19.03 19.20 -16.83
CA PRO A 738 -18.75 18.76 -18.20
C PRO A 738 -19.99 18.12 -18.83
N ARG A 739 -20.13 18.24 -20.15
CA ARG A 739 -21.21 17.53 -20.87
C ARG A 739 -20.97 16.04 -20.77
N GLY A 740 -21.89 15.28 -20.20
CA GLY A 740 -21.75 13.84 -20.04
C GLY A 740 -23.03 13.08 -20.27
N THR A 741 -22.92 11.76 -20.37
CA THR A 741 -24.06 10.84 -20.38
C THR A 741 -23.63 9.47 -19.86
N THR A 742 -24.63 8.67 -19.52
CA THR A 742 -24.44 7.33 -18.95
C THR A 742 -24.90 6.26 -19.93
N ALA A 743 -24.12 5.21 -20.12
CA ALA A 743 -24.47 4.08 -20.97
C ALA A 743 -24.07 2.74 -20.34
N ILE A 744 -24.94 1.73 -20.46
CA ILE A 744 -24.70 0.38 -19.96
C ILE A 744 -24.30 -0.57 -21.12
N GLU A 745 -24.82 -0.32 -22.31
CA GLU A 745 -24.57 -1.14 -23.50
C GLU A 745 -23.58 -0.46 -24.46
N PRO A 746 -22.76 -1.24 -25.20
CA PRO A 746 -21.85 -0.74 -26.24
C PRO A 746 -22.46 0.29 -27.19
N GLU A 747 -23.69 0.04 -27.66
CA GLU A 747 -24.36 0.93 -28.61
C GLU A 747 -24.77 2.26 -27.96
N GLY A 748 -25.11 2.22 -26.67
CA GLY A 748 -25.30 3.41 -25.86
C GLY A 748 -24.03 4.24 -25.75
N VAL A 749 -22.88 3.60 -25.54
CA VAL A 749 -21.57 4.27 -25.49
C VAL A 749 -21.24 4.94 -26.82
N ARG A 750 -21.41 4.25 -27.95
CA ARG A 750 -21.16 4.84 -29.29
C ARG A 750 -22.03 6.06 -29.54
N LYS A 751 -23.32 5.98 -29.20
CA LYS A 751 -24.26 7.09 -29.35
C LYS A 751 -23.89 8.27 -28.46
N ALA A 752 -23.48 8.01 -27.22
CA ALA A 752 -22.99 9.01 -26.28
C ALA A 752 -21.81 9.80 -26.86
N VAL A 753 -20.78 9.09 -27.33
CA VAL A 753 -19.58 9.69 -27.91
C VAL A 753 -19.90 10.53 -29.16
N SER A 754 -20.80 10.06 -30.02
CA SER A 754 -21.26 10.83 -31.20
C SER A 754 -21.97 12.15 -30.84
N ILE A 755 -22.60 12.25 -29.67
CA ILE A 755 -23.31 13.46 -29.24
C ILE A 755 -22.34 14.44 -28.58
N ILE A 756 -21.42 13.95 -27.76
CA ILE A 756 -20.47 14.79 -27.00
C ILE A 756 -19.37 15.32 -27.93
N GLY A 757 -18.81 14.45 -28.77
CA GLY A 757 -17.66 14.73 -29.64
C GLY A 757 -16.32 14.46 -28.95
N TYR A 758 -15.32 14.04 -29.73
CA TYR A 758 -13.97 13.77 -29.22
C TYR A 758 -13.17 15.04 -28.89
N PRO A 759 -12.21 14.97 -27.94
CA PRO A 759 -11.92 13.82 -27.07
C PRO A 759 -12.97 13.62 -25.95
N VAL A 760 -13.17 12.37 -25.54
CA VAL A 760 -14.09 11.98 -24.45
C VAL A 760 -13.34 11.20 -23.38
N LEU A 761 -13.75 11.37 -22.12
CA LEU A 761 -13.31 10.57 -20.99
C LEU A 761 -14.36 9.50 -20.68
N ILE A 762 -13.97 8.23 -20.70
CA ILE A 762 -14.84 7.13 -20.26
C ILE A 762 -14.40 6.68 -18.88
N ARG A 763 -15.36 6.48 -17.95
CA ARG A 763 -15.10 5.96 -16.61
C ARG A 763 -16.20 5.02 -16.10
N PRO A 764 -15.87 3.95 -15.36
CA PRO A 764 -16.85 3.16 -14.62
C PRO A 764 -17.45 3.93 -13.43
N SER A 765 -18.65 3.55 -13.00
CA SER A 765 -19.28 4.05 -11.77
C SER A 765 -18.77 3.35 -10.49
N TYR A 766 -18.83 4.04 -9.34
CA TYR A 766 -18.42 3.54 -8.01
C TYR A 766 -16.98 3.00 -7.95
N VAL A 767 -16.02 3.75 -8.49
CA VAL A 767 -14.59 3.38 -8.47
C VAL A 767 -13.74 4.51 -7.90
N LEU A 768 -12.69 4.12 -7.18
CA LEU A 768 -11.65 5.02 -6.67
C LEU A 768 -10.38 4.89 -7.52
N GLY A 769 -9.59 5.96 -7.61
CA GLY A 769 -8.26 5.90 -8.24
C GLY A 769 -8.32 5.81 -9.76
N GLY A 770 -9.43 6.21 -10.37
CA GLY A 770 -9.65 6.21 -11.81
C GLY A 770 -9.61 4.84 -12.48
N ARG A 771 -9.98 3.77 -11.75
CA ARG A 771 -9.91 2.40 -12.25
C ARG A 771 -10.72 2.23 -13.55
N GLY A 772 -10.05 1.82 -14.63
CA GLY A 772 -10.68 1.63 -15.94
C GLY A 772 -11.06 2.92 -16.66
N MET A 773 -10.51 4.07 -16.25
CA MET A 773 -10.71 5.34 -16.94
C MET A 773 -9.77 5.49 -18.14
N GLU A 774 -10.28 5.97 -19.28
CA GLU A 774 -9.47 6.22 -20.47
C GLU A 774 -9.95 7.46 -21.24
N ILE A 775 -9.00 8.21 -21.80
CA ILE A 775 -9.28 9.34 -22.70
C ILE A 775 -9.22 8.82 -24.13
N LEU A 776 -10.35 8.92 -24.84
CA LEU A 776 -10.48 8.47 -26.21
C LEU A 776 -10.57 9.67 -27.14
N SER A 777 -9.76 9.66 -28.20
CA SER A 777 -9.63 10.77 -29.15
C SER A 777 -10.16 10.44 -30.55
N ASN A 778 -10.54 9.19 -30.82
CA ASN A 778 -11.11 8.76 -32.10
C ASN A 778 -11.84 7.41 -32.01
N ASP A 779 -12.60 7.07 -33.05
CA ASP A 779 -13.39 5.83 -33.12
C ASP A 779 -12.54 4.56 -33.05
N LYS A 780 -11.29 4.59 -33.52
CA LYS A 780 -10.40 3.42 -33.43
C LYS A 780 -10.04 3.10 -31.99
N GLN A 781 -9.78 4.12 -31.17
CA GLN A 781 -9.56 3.97 -29.73
C GLN A 781 -10.83 3.53 -29.03
N LEU A 782 -12.00 4.09 -29.39
CA LEU A 782 -13.29 3.64 -28.86
C LEU A 782 -13.53 2.15 -29.11
N GLU A 783 -13.34 1.66 -30.34
CA GLU A 783 -13.53 0.24 -30.64
C GLU A 783 -12.48 -0.66 -29.97
N ALA A 784 -11.27 -0.16 -29.71
CA ALA A 784 -10.26 -0.88 -28.94
C ALA A 784 -10.67 -0.97 -27.45
N TYR A 785 -11.04 0.16 -26.85
CA TYR A 785 -11.59 0.22 -25.50
C TYR A 785 -12.80 -0.70 -25.37
N MET A 786 -13.76 -0.67 -26.29
CA MET A 786 -14.94 -1.55 -26.23
C MET A 786 -14.62 -3.05 -26.34
N LYS A 787 -13.47 -3.43 -26.91
CA LYS A 787 -13.01 -4.83 -26.97
C LYS A 787 -12.22 -5.26 -25.73
N GLU A 788 -11.52 -4.33 -25.09
CA GLU A 788 -10.69 -4.58 -23.91
C GLU A 788 -11.44 -4.32 -22.59
N ALA A 789 -12.42 -3.41 -22.62
CA ALA A 789 -13.17 -2.96 -21.48
C ALA A 789 -14.13 -4.04 -21.01
N TYR A 790 -14.05 -4.27 -19.70
CA TYR A 790 -15.02 -5.06 -18.96
C TYR A 790 -16.36 -4.33 -18.98
N LEU A 791 -17.28 -4.76 -19.83
CA LEU A 791 -18.70 -4.48 -19.65
C LEU A 791 -19.20 -5.42 -18.57
N SER A 792 -19.02 -5.06 -17.29
CA SER A 792 -19.87 -5.64 -16.26
C SER A 792 -21.28 -5.15 -16.53
N PRO A 793 -22.28 -6.02 -16.72
CA PRO A 793 -23.68 -5.58 -16.86
C PRO A 793 -24.15 -4.74 -15.67
N ASP A 794 -23.53 -4.95 -14.51
CA ASP A 794 -23.93 -4.37 -13.22
C ASP A 794 -23.49 -2.91 -13.01
N ARG A 795 -22.64 -2.32 -13.87
CA ARG A 795 -22.15 -0.94 -13.67
C ARG A 795 -22.21 -0.11 -14.95
N PRO A 796 -22.97 1.00 -14.97
CA PRO A 796 -22.96 1.90 -16.11
C PRO A 796 -21.59 2.54 -16.31
N LEU A 797 -21.23 2.78 -17.58
CA LEU A 797 -20.12 3.61 -18.02
C LEU A 797 -20.58 5.06 -18.15
N LEU A 798 -19.76 5.96 -17.64
CA LEU A 798 -19.93 7.40 -17.71
C LEU A 798 -19.03 7.91 -18.83
N ILE A 799 -19.61 8.66 -19.77
CA ILE A 799 -18.92 9.26 -20.90
C ILE A 799 -19.02 10.76 -20.74
N ASP A 800 -17.89 11.41 -20.46
CA ASP A 800 -17.79 12.84 -20.19
C ASP A 800 -16.96 13.54 -21.28
N GLU A 801 -17.28 14.81 -21.55
CA GLU A 801 -16.44 15.71 -22.35
C GLU A 801 -15.08 15.88 -21.67
N TYR A 802 -14.00 15.61 -22.41
CA TYR A 802 -12.65 15.81 -21.89
C TYR A 802 -12.29 17.31 -21.90
N LEU A 803 -12.06 17.88 -20.73
CA LEU A 803 -11.65 19.28 -20.55
C LEU A 803 -10.13 19.46 -20.74
N GLY A 804 -9.63 19.28 -21.96
CA GLY A 804 -8.19 19.40 -22.24
C GLY A 804 -7.62 20.80 -21.94
N ASN A 805 -6.36 20.85 -21.46
CA ASN A 805 -5.65 22.04 -20.98
C ASN A 805 -6.34 22.77 -19.81
N ALA A 806 -7.21 22.10 -19.05
CA ALA A 806 -7.81 22.68 -17.85
C ALA A 806 -6.90 22.49 -16.63
N ILE A 807 -6.90 23.45 -15.70
CA ILE A 807 -6.25 23.30 -14.40
C ILE A 807 -7.20 22.54 -13.49
N GLU A 808 -6.72 21.51 -12.81
CA GLU A 808 -7.50 20.75 -11.83
C GLU A 808 -7.26 21.30 -10.42
N LEU A 809 -8.32 21.38 -9.62
CA LEU A 809 -8.26 21.73 -8.21
C LEU A 809 -8.87 20.62 -7.36
N ASP A 810 -8.24 20.31 -6.24
CA ASP A 810 -8.83 19.51 -5.16
C ASP A 810 -9.18 20.44 -4.00
N VAL A 811 -10.36 20.26 -3.38
CA VAL A 811 -10.79 21.02 -2.21
C VAL A 811 -11.26 20.05 -1.14
N ASP A 812 -10.60 20.10 0.01
CA ASP A 812 -10.98 19.32 1.19
C ASP A 812 -11.75 20.21 2.18
N ALA A 813 -12.89 19.73 2.65
CA ALA A 813 -13.77 20.49 3.52
C ALA A 813 -14.51 19.61 4.56
N VAL A 814 -15.02 20.26 5.59
CA VAL A 814 -15.86 19.67 6.64
C VAL A 814 -17.14 20.48 6.76
N CYS A 815 -18.28 19.80 6.85
CA CYS A 815 -19.60 20.42 7.03
C CYS A 815 -20.28 19.85 8.27
N ASP A 816 -20.92 20.68 9.09
CA ASP A 816 -21.74 20.22 10.23
C ASP A 816 -23.26 20.24 9.95
N GLY A 817 -23.61 20.42 8.67
CA GLY A 817 -24.97 20.61 8.19
C GLY A 817 -25.46 22.06 8.20
N ASN A 818 -24.74 23.00 8.83
CA ASN A 818 -25.06 24.43 8.83
C ASN A 818 -23.90 25.31 8.38
N GLU A 819 -22.68 24.97 8.80
CA GLU A 819 -21.45 25.67 8.47
C GLU A 819 -20.48 24.73 7.74
N VAL A 820 -19.59 25.33 6.94
CA VAL A 820 -18.57 24.63 6.18
C VAL A 820 -17.21 25.22 6.50
N LEU A 821 -16.28 24.38 6.93
CA LEU A 821 -14.86 24.67 7.06
C LEU A 821 -14.15 24.18 5.79
N ILE A 822 -13.58 25.10 5.02
CA ILE A 822 -12.67 24.76 3.92
C ILE A 822 -11.29 24.53 4.52
N GLY A 823 -10.77 23.30 4.40
CA GLY A 823 -9.45 22.95 4.91
C GLY A 823 -8.34 23.52 4.05
N ALA A 824 -8.38 23.22 2.75
CA ALA A 824 -7.47 23.80 1.76
C ALA A 824 -8.03 23.68 0.34
N ILE A 825 -7.62 24.63 -0.52
CA ILE A 825 -7.77 24.55 -1.97
C ILE A 825 -6.37 24.20 -2.53
N MET A 826 -6.29 23.13 -3.30
CA MET A 826 -5.05 22.60 -3.86
C MET A 826 -5.04 22.79 -5.37
N GLU A 827 -3.98 23.41 -5.90
CA GLU A 827 -3.79 23.52 -7.36
C GLU A 827 -2.91 22.39 -7.87
N HIS A 828 -3.41 21.64 -8.87
CA HIS A 828 -2.60 20.63 -9.55
C HIS A 828 -1.64 21.27 -10.55
N LEU A 829 -0.41 20.75 -10.59
CA LEU A 829 0.57 21.12 -11.59
C LEU A 829 0.21 20.54 -12.96
N GLU A 830 -0.19 19.27 -12.96
CA GLU A 830 -0.67 18.56 -14.13
C GLU A 830 -2.08 19.02 -14.53
N GLU A 831 -2.38 18.94 -15.82
CA GLU A 831 -3.70 19.29 -16.36
C GLU A 831 -4.76 18.23 -16.03
N ALA A 832 -6.02 18.65 -16.02
CA ALA A 832 -7.16 17.76 -15.85
C ALA A 832 -7.12 16.65 -16.92
N GLY A 833 -7.16 15.39 -16.47
CA GLY A 833 -6.90 14.23 -17.30
C GLY A 833 -5.74 13.37 -16.81
N ILE A 834 -4.87 13.94 -15.97
CA ILE A 834 -4.00 13.19 -15.08
C ILE A 834 -4.70 13.10 -13.72
N HIS A 835 -4.87 11.88 -13.24
CA HIS A 835 -5.61 11.62 -12.01
C HIS A 835 -4.99 12.36 -10.81
N SER A 836 -5.79 13.00 -9.97
CA SER A 836 -5.37 13.74 -8.76
C SER A 836 -4.29 13.05 -7.90
N GLY A 837 -4.44 11.74 -7.67
CA GLY A 837 -3.44 10.94 -6.94
C GLY A 837 -2.06 10.81 -7.60
N ASP A 838 -1.95 11.02 -8.91
CA ASP A 838 -0.71 11.06 -9.70
C ASP A 838 -0.25 12.49 -10.01
N SER A 839 -0.97 13.50 -9.50
CA SER A 839 -0.63 14.90 -9.71
C SER A 839 0.23 15.42 -8.55
N THR A 840 1.15 16.31 -8.90
CA THR A 840 1.79 17.22 -7.96
C THR A 840 0.81 18.34 -7.64
N CYS A 841 0.64 18.72 -6.37
CA CYS A 841 -0.26 19.81 -6.01
C CYS A 841 0.35 20.81 -5.03
N PHE A 842 -0.17 22.03 -5.06
CA PHE A 842 0.32 23.18 -4.30
C PHE A 842 -0.74 23.68 -3.32
N ILE A 843 -0.31 23.97 -2.09
CA ILE A 843 -1.05 24.73 -1.09
C ILE A 843 -0.20 25.95 -0.69
N PRO A 844 -0.72 27.19 -0.77
CA PRO A 844 -1.96 27.57 -1.45
C PRO A 844 -1.84 27.45 -2.99
N PRO A 845 -2.94 27.67 -3.75
CA PRO A 845 -2.89 27.82 -5.21
C PRO A 845 -1.92 28.93 -5.64
N GLN A 846 -1.25 28.75 -6.78
CA GLN A 846 -0.18 29.62 -7.28
C GLN A 846 -0.57 30.45 -8.50
N ASN A 847 -1.40 29.90 -9.39
CA ASN A 847 -1.70 30.50 -10.70
C ASN A 847 -3.18 30.78 -10.94
N ILE A 848 -4.02 30.67 -9.90
CA ILE A 848 -5.47 30.87 -10.01
C ILE A 848 -5.84 32.31 -9.67
N GLN A 849 -6.77 32.89 -10.43
CA GLN A 849 -7.27 34.24 -10.16
C GLN A 849 -8.19 34.24 -8.93
N GLU A 850 -8.10 35.31 -8.13
CA GLU A 850 -8.86 35.47 -6.87
C GLU A 850 -10.37 35.29 -7.03
N ASN A 851 -10.95 35.81 -8.12
CA ASN A 851 -12.37 35.66 -8.42
C ASN A 851 -12.80 34.19 -8.63
N ILE A 852 -11.92 33.35 -9.20
CA ILE A 852 -12.18 31.92 -9.36
C ILE A 852 -12.03 31.22 -8.01
N ILE A 853 -11.06 31.59 -7.19
CA ILE A 853 -10.92 31.08 -5.82
C ILE A 853 -12.19 31.37 -5.00
N SER A 854 -12.69 32.60 -5.00
CA SER A 854 -13.94 32.94 -4.31
C SER A 854 -15.14 32.14 -4.84
N GLN A 855 -15.17 31.85 -6.15
CA GLN A 855 -16.22 31.00 -6.73
C GLN A 855 -16.11 29.54 -6.28
N VAL A 856 -14.89 29.01 -6.17
CA VAL A 856 -14.62 27.67 -5.63
C VAL A 856 -15.08 27.59 -4.17
N GLU A 857 -14.80 28.60 -3.35
CA GLU A 857 -15.27 28.66 -1.97
C GLU A 857 -16.80 28.68 -1.87
N GLU A 858 -17.46 29.55 -2.65
CA GLU A 858 -18.93 29.63 -2.71
C GLU A 858 -19.55 28.29 -3.10
N TRP A 859 -19.02 27.63 -4.15
CA TRP A 859 -19.53 26.34 -4.62
C TRP A 859 -19.25 25.24 -3.59
N THR A 860 -18.10 25.27 -2.92
CA THR A 860 -17.75 24.29 -1.87
C THR A 860 -18.73 24.36 -0.70
N ILE A 861 -19.04 25.57 -0.23
CA ILE A 861 -20.02 25.81 0.85
C ILE A 861 -21.40 25.33 0.41
N LYS A 862 -21.83 25.75 -0.79
CA LYS A 862 -23.14 25.39 -1.33
C LYS A 862 -23.31 23.87 -1.48
N ILE A 863 -22.28 23.18 -1.99
CA ILE A 863 -22.29 21.74 -2.17
C ILE A 863 -22.42 21.02 -0.83
N GLY A 864 -21.65 21.43 0.19
CA GLY A 864 -21.69 20.82 1.51
C GLY A 864 -23.07 20.91 2.17
N LEU A 865 -23.71 22.08 2.10
CA LEU A 865 -25.01 22.33 2.72
C LEU A 865 -26.16 21.65 1.95
N GLU A 866 -26.18 21.76 0.63
CA GLU A 866 -27.29 21.27 -0.20
C GLU A 866 -27.30 19.74 -0.38
N LEU A 867 -26.14 19.06 -0.27
CA LEU A 867 -26.07 17.59 -0.20
C LEU A 867 -26.39 17.04 1.20
N GLY A 868 -26.45 17.91 2.22
CA GLY A 868 -26.61 17.51 3.61
C GLY A 868 -25.39 16.75 4.15
N ILE A 869 -24.19 17.22 3.83
CA ILE A 869 -22.95 16.62 4.34
C ILE A 869 -22.83 16.87 5.84
N VAL A 870 -22.46 15.83 6.59
CA VAL A 870 -22.09 15.92 8.01
C VAL A 870 -20.77 15.17 8.23
N GLY A 871 -19.70 15.90 8.50
CA GLY A 871 -18.33 15.39 8.53
C GLY A 871 -17.54 15.81 7.29
N CYS A 872 -16.67 14.94 6.80
CA CYS A 872 -15.73 15.24 5.72
C CYS A 872 -16.31 15.06 4.32
N TYR A 873 -15.82 15.88 3.39
CA TYR A 873 -16.01 15.70 1.96
C TYR A 873 -14.87 16.35 1.17
N ASN A 874 -14.71 15.92 -0.07
CA ASN A 874 -13.75 16.44 -1.04
C ASN A 874 -14.45 16.76 -2.35
N ILE A 875 -13.98 17.79 -3.05
CA ILE A 875 -14.49 18.20 -4.35
C ILE A 875 -13.33 18.37 -5.32
N GLN A 876 -13.49 17.83 -6.53
CA GLN A 876 -12.58 18.10 -7.64
C GLN A 876 -13.24 19.09 -8.60
N PHE A 877 -12.51 20.15 -8.93
CA PHE A 877 -12.90 21.15 -9.92
C PHE A 877 -11.93 21.16 -11.10
N ALA A 878 -12.40 21.67 -12.24
CA ALA A 878 -11.56 22.02 -13.37
C ALA A 878 -11.81 23.47 -13.80
N ILE A 879 -10.74 24.17 -14.17
CA ILE A 879 -10.77 25.54 -14.69
C ILE A 879 -10.32 25.52 -16.14
N ARG A 880 -11.22 25.93 -17.05
CA ARG A 880 -10.90 26.05 -18.49
C ARG A 880 -11.19 27.47 -18.95
N GLY A 881 -10.13 28.24 -19.22
CA GLY A 881 -10.26 29.68 -19.44
C GLY A 881 -10.72 30.36 -18.16
N ASP A 882 -11.85 31.07 -18.21
CA ASP A 882 -12.46 31.75 -17.06
C ASP A 882 -13.62 30.95 -16.44
N ASP A 883 -13.86 29.71 -16.92
CA ASP A 883 -14.99 28.89 -16.50
C ASP A 883 -14.58 27.80 -15.50
N LEU A 884 -15.26 27.77 -14.34
CA LEU A 884 -15.18 26.72 -13.34
C LEU A 884 -16.18 25.58 -13.63
N TYR A 885 -15.74 24.34 -13.45
CA TYR A 885 -16.51 23.11 -13.60
C TYR A 885 -16.33 22.21 -12.37
N VAL A 886 -17.40 21.56 -11.93
CA VAL A 886 -17.35 20.48 -10.93
C VAL A 886 -17.13 19.15 -11.66
N LEU A 887 -16.11 18.40 -11.27
CA LEU A 887 -15.80 17.07 -11.81
C LEU A 887 -16.50 15.98 -11.00
N GLU A 888 -16.24 15.94 -9.69
CA GLU A 888 -16.82 14.98 -8.75
C GLU A 888 -16.86 15.53 -7.32
N VAL A 889 -17.74 14.95 -6.51
CA VAL A 889 -17.83 15.21 -5.06
C VAL A 889 -17.74 13.87 -4.35
N ASN A 890 -16.82 13.78 -3.40
CA ASN A 890 -16.55 12.61 -2.58
C ASN A 890 -17.00 12.90 -1.13
N PRO A 891 -18.16 12.42 -0.68
CA PRO A 891 -18.68 12.68 0.68
C PRO A 891 -18.01 11.80 1.73
N ARG A 892 -16.68 11.84 1.77
CA ARG A 892 -15.80 11.03 2.61
C ARG A 892 -14.44 11.71 2.77
N GLY A 893 -13.59 11.17 3.64
CA GLY A 893 -12.19 11.56 3.73
C GLY A 893 -11.49 11.32 2.39
N SER A 894 -10.62 12.25 2.00
CA SER A 894 -9.78 12.12 0.82
C SER A 894 -8.36 11.73 1.21
N ARG A 895 -7.57 11.32 0.22
CA ARG A 895 -6.15 11.01 0.42
C ARG A 895 -5.31 12.24 0.75
N THR A 896 -5.82 13.44 0.48
CA THR A 896 -5.11 14.71 0.69
C THR A 896 -5.27 15.23 2.12
N PHE A 897 -6.16 14.66 2.95
CA PHE A 897 -6.36 15.05 4.35
C PHE A 897 -5.07 15.15 5.17
N PRO A 898 -4.15 14.16 5.14
CA PRO A 898 -2.89 14.26 5.86
C PRO A 898 -2.02 15.41 5.35
N PHE A 899 -1.89 15.55 4.02
CA PHE A 899 -1.13 16.63 3.40
C PHE A 899 -1.69 18.00 3.77
N VAL A 900 -3.01 18.17 3.72
CA VAL A 900 -3.70 19.40 4.17
C VAL A 900 -3.37 19.67 5.64
N ALA A 901 -3.52 18.67 6.51
CA ALA A 901 -3.24 18.85 7.93
C ALA A 901 -1.79 19.27 8.21
N LYS A 902 -0.82 18.73 7.48
CA LYS A 902 0.60 19.06 7.65
C LYS A 902 1.01 20.35 6.95
N ALA A 903 0.29 20.76 5.91
CA ALA A 903 0.53 22.02 5.21
C ALA A 903 -0.10 23.24 5.89
N THR A 904 -1.32 23.09 6.43
CA THR A 904 -2.08 24.20 7.02
C THR A 904 -2.04 24.21 8.55
N GLY A 905 -1.67 23.10 9.18
CA GLY A 905 -1.76 22.92 10.63
C GLY A 905 -3.16 22.60 11.15
N VAL A 906 -4.16 22.45 10.27
CA VAL A 906 -5.54 22.16 10.65
C VAL A 906 -5.79 20.64 10.61
N PRO A 907 -6.06 19.97 11.76
CA PRO A 907 -6.24 18.51 11.81
C PRO A 907 -7.62 18.08 11.30
N LEU A 908 -7.82 18.22 9.99
CA LEU A 908 -9.13 18.11 9.33
C LEU A 908 -9.84 16.77 9.59
N ALA A 909 -9.09 15.66 9.64
CA ALA A 909 -9.64 14.33 9.95
C ALA A 909 -10.24 14.27 11.36
N ARG A 910 -9.57 14.83 12.37
CA ARG A 910 -10.04 14.86 13.76
C ARG A 910 -11.27 15.75 13.90
N ILE A 911 -11.25 16.93 13.26
CA ILE A 911 -12.40 17.85 13.20
C ILE A 911 -13.60 17.18 12.54
N ALA A 912 -13.41 16.55 11.38
CA ALA A 912 -14.46 15.84 10.66
C ALA A 912 -15.11 14.73 11.49
N ALA A 913 -14.30 14.00 12.27
CA ALA A 913 -14.80 12.93 13.13
C ALA A 913 -15.66 13.47 14.28
N ARG A 914 -15.22 14.55 14.96
CA ARG A 914 -16.02 15.22 16.01
C ARG A 914 -17.34 15.75 15.47
N VAL A 915 -17.33 16.33 14.27
CA VAL A 915 -18.54 16.80 13.58
C VAL A 915 -19.47 15.64 13.20
N ALA A 916 -18.93 14.54 12.67
CA ALA A 916 -19.71 13.35 12.35
C ALA A 916 -20.39 12.74 13.59
N LEU A 917 -19.79 12.92 14.76
CA LEU A 917 -20.31 12.50 16.07
C LEU A 917 -21.24 13.53 16.74
N GLY A 918 -21.54 14.65 16.05
CA GLY A 918 -22.57 15.61 16.46
C GLY A 918 -22.07 16.92 17.08
N GLU A 919 -20.76 17.16 17.14
CA GLU A 919 -20.25 18.50 17.50
C GLU A 919 -20.45 19.51 16.35
N ARG A 920 -20.54 20.78 16.69
CA ARG A 920 -20.68 21.87 15.70
C ARG A 920 -19.33 22.54 15.45
N LEU A 921 -19.11 23.02 14.22
CA LEU A 921 -17.88 23.74 13.88
C LEU A 921 -17.70 24.97 14.77
N ALA A 922 -18.77 25.75 15.00
CA ALA A 922 -18.75 26.91 15.91
C ALA A 922 -18.39 26.59 17.38
N SER A 923 -18.40 25.33 17.81
CA SER A 923 -18.00 24.93 19.17
C SER A 923 -16.56 24.43 19.28
N LEU A 924 -15.87 24.23 18.16
CA LEU A 924 -14.50 23.75 18.11
C LEU A 924 -13.52 24.92 18.12
N ASP A 925 -12.41 24.79 18.85
CA ASP A 925 -11.28 25.70 18.75
C ASP A 925 -10.42 25.27 17.55
N ILE A 926 -10.77 25.77 16.37
CA ILE A 926 -10.12 25.42 15.11
C ILE A 926 -8.87 26.29 14.96
N PRO A 927 -7.65 25.71 14.82
CA PRO A 927 -6.43 26.47 14.61
C PRO A 927 -6.49 27.37 13.37
N GLU A 928 -5.86 28.54 13.44
CA GLU A 928 -5.70 29.40 12.27
C GLU A 928 -4.79 28.71 11.22
N PRO A 929 -5.22 28.61 9.95
CA PRO A 929 -4.41 28.00 8.90
C PRO A 929 -3.09 28.74 8.67
N GLN A 930 -2.01 27.99 8.52
CA GLN A 930 -0.70 28.52 8.19
C GLN A 930 -0.62 29.02 6.76
N SER A 931 0.06 30.15 6.57
CA SER A 931 0.20 30.81 5.26
C SER A 931 1.63 31.25 4.92
N GLU A 932 2.61 30.91 5.76
CA GLU A 932 4.00 31.36 5.60
C GLU A 932 4.80 30.59 4.54
N ALA A 933 4.34 29.40 4.16
CA ALA A 933 5.03 28.51 3.25
C ALA A 933 4.12 28.07 2.12
N VAL A 934 4.72 27.83 0.97
CA VAL A 934 4.12 26.98 -0.05
C VAL A 934 4.51 25.55 0.27
N SER A 935 3.50 24.68 0.30
CA SER A 935 3.63 23.25 0.51
C SER A 935 3.29 22.54 -0.79
N VAL A 936 4.16 21.62 -1.20
CA VAL A 936 4.02 20.88 -2.46
C VAL A 936 4.01 19.40 -2.15
N LYS A 937 2.97 18.71 -2.59
CA LYS A 937 2.90 17.25 -2.58
C LYS A 937 3.31 16.72 -3.94
N ALA A 938 4.19 15.71 -3.99
CA ALA A 938 4.58 15.02 -5.22
C ALA A 938 4.38 13.49 -5.10
N PRO A 939 3.92 12.81 -6.15
CA PRO A 939 3.68 11.37 -6.16
C PRO A 939 4.95 10.55 -6.44
N VAL A 940 4.97 9.30 -5.97
CA VAL A 940 6.02 8.31 -6.25
C VAL A 940 5.44 7.12 -7.02
N PHE A 941 6.13 6.70 -8.07
CA PHE A 941 5.62 5.71 -9.04
C PHE A 941 6.34 4.36 -8.98
N PRO A 942 5.64 3.23 -9.20
CA PRO A 942 6.19 1.87 -9.13
C PRO A 942 6.79 1.36 -10.46
N PHE A 943 7.08 2.22 -11.44
CA PHE A 943 7.39 1.82 -12.82
C PHE A 943 8.59 0.87 -12.93
N ILE A 944 9.57 0.98 -12.02
CA ILE A 944 10.74 0.09 -12.03
C ILE A 944 10.37 -1.36 -11.68
N LYS A 945 9.41 -1.56 -10.76
CA LYS A 945 8.95 -2.87 -10.28
C LYS A 945 7.88 -3.49 -11.20
N LEU A 946 7.01 -2.68 -11.78
CA LEU A 946 5.89 -3.14 -12.61
C LEU A 946 6.22 -3.03 -14.11
N ARG A 947 6.93 -4.04 -14.64
CA ARG A 947 7.21 -4.17 -16.08
C ARG A 947 5.90 -4.33 -16.87
N GLY A 948 5.80 -3.74 -18.05
CA GLY A 948 4.61 -3.78 -18.91
C GLY A 948 3.64 -2.60 -18.71
N LEU A 949 3.89 -1.74 -17.72
CA LEU A 949 3.24 -0.44 -17.60
C LEU A 949 3.91 0.62 -18.47
N ASP A 950 3.10 1.46 -19.12
CA ASP A 950 3.60 2.70 -19.71
C ASP A 950 3.96 3.69 -18.58
N PRO A 951 5.24 4.12 -18.47
CA PRO A 951 5.69 5.11 -17.48
C PRO A 951 5.22 6.52 -17.86
N ALA A 952 3.91 6.73 -17.85
CA ALA A 952 3.28 8.02 -18.05
C ALA A 952 2.01 8.10 -17.19
N PRO A 953 1.77 9.25 -16.53
CA PRO A 953 0.53 9.48 -15.83
C PRO A 953 -0.64 9.57 -16.82
N GLY A 954 -1.84 9.35 -16.32
CA GLY A 954 -3.07 9.42 -17.10
C GLY A 954 -4.30 9.45 -16.18
N PRO A 955 -5.51 9.20 -16.71
CA PRO A 955 -6.74 9.30 -15.93
C PRO A 955 -6.89 8.19 -14.90
N GLU A 956 -6.12 7.10 -15.02
CA GLU A 956 -6.02 6.04 -14.03
C GLU A 956 -4.77 6.23 -13.17
N MET A 957 -4.94 6.30 -11.84
CA MET A 957 -3.86 6.51 -10.87
C MET A 957 -2.85 5.35 -10.85
N LYS A 958 -1.55 5.66 -10.80
CA LYS A 958 -0.46 4.68 -10.80
C LYS A 958 0.50 4.82 -9.62
N SER A 959 0.49 5.94 -8.91
CA SER A 959 1.38 6.20 -7.78
C SER A 959 1.11 5.27 -6.59
N THR A 960 2.16 4.94 -5.83
CA THR A 960 2.07 4.10 -4.62
C THR A 960 2.14 4.91 -3.33
N GLY A 961 2.67 6.13 -3.39
CA GLY A 961 2.85 6.99 -2.23
C GLY A 961 3.14 8.43 -2.64
N GLU A 962 3.41 9.26 -1.64
CA GLU A 962 3.62 10.70 -1.81
C GLU A 962 4.69 11.25 -0.87
N VAL A 963 5.21 12.41 -1.24
CA VAL A 963 6.16 13.20 -0.44
C VAL A 963 5.72 14.65 -0.39
N MET A 964 6.19 15.37 0.60
CA MET A 964 5.95 16.79 0.77
C MET A 964 7.27 17.58 0.81
N GLY A 965 7.26 18.76 0.20
CA GLY A 965 8.30 19.78 0.36
C GLY A 965 7.68 21.12 0.69
N SER A 966 8.29 21.87 1.61
CA SER A 966 7.78 23.19 2.03
C SER A 966 8.87 24.27 2.01
N HIS A 967 8.50 25.45 1.50
CA HIS A 967 9.36 26.63 1.49
C HIS A 967 8.52 27.89 1.23
N ALA A 968 8.98 29.06 1.69
CA ALA A 968 8.37 30.35 1.34
C ALA A 968 8.39 30.70 -0.16
N ARG A 969 9.14 29.94 -0.98
CA ARG A 969 9.32 30.15 -2.42
C ARG A 969 8.77 28.91 -3.14
N PRO A 970 7.83 29.05 -4.09
CA PRO A 970 7.17 27.90 -4.72
C PRO A 970 8.16 26.94 -5.41
N ALA A 971 9.15 27.49 -6.13
CA ALA A 971 10.17 26.70 -6.81
C ALA A 971 11.04 25.88 -5.84
N ALA A 972 11.39 26.44 -4.68
CA ALA A 972 12.17 25.74 -3.67
C ALA A 972 11.34 24.66 -2.93
N ALA A 973 10.05 24.91 -2.70
CA ALA A 973 9.13 23.91 -2.15
C ALA A 973 8.96 22.72 -3.12
N TYR A 974 8.78 23.01 -4.41
CA TYR A 974 8.74 21.99 -5.45
C TYR A 974 10.07 21.24 -5.59
N LEU A 975 11.23 21.92 -5.53
CA LEU A 975 12.55 21.29 -5.52
C LEU A 975 12.68 20.29 -4.36
N LYS A 976 12.29 20.67 -3.15
CA LYS A 976 12.29 19.74 -1.99
C LYS A 976 11.38 18.53 -2.25
N ALA A 977 10.14 18.75 -2.69
CA ALA A 977 9.24 17.65 -3.03
C ALA A 977 9.83 16.73 -4.11
N ARG A 978 10.47 17.30 -5.14
CA ARG A 978 11.16 16.57 -6.21
C ARG A 978 12.36 15.78 -5.72
N MET A 979 13.19 16.34 -4.84
CA MET A 979 14.31 15.63 -4.23
C MET A 979 13.82 14.47 -3.35
N ALA A 980 12.70 14.67 -2.64
CA ALA A 980 12.09 13.65 -1.81
C ALA A 980 11.51 12.46 -2.60
N THR A 981 11.24 12.59 -3.91
CA THR A 981 10.91 11.42 -4.75
C THR A 981 12.13 10.52 -5.01
N GLU A 982 13.33 10.90 -4.52
CA GLU A 982 14.61 10.19 -4.69
C GLU A 982 15.05 10.04 -6.17
N LEU A 983 14.51 10.88 -7.05
CA LEU A 983 14.99 11.02 -8.43
C LEU A 983 16.02 12.15 -8.50
N PRO A 984 17.13 11.98 -9.22
CA PRO A 984 18.15 13.02 -9.30
C PRO A 984 17.58 14.29 -9.94
N VAL A 985 18.01 15.45 -9.44
CA VAL A 985 17.76 16.76 -10.05
C VAL A 985 19.04 17.19 -10.76
N PRO A 986 19.09 17.18 -12.10
CA PRO A 986 20.33 17.41 -12.82
C PRO A 986 20.74 18.89 -12.77
N ILE A 987 22.03 19.15 -12.58
CA ILE A 987 22.60 20.51 -12.60
C ILE A 987 23.50 20.79 -13.82
N SER A 988 23.80 19.75 -14.59
CA SER A 988 24.57 19.81 -15.84
C SER A 988 24.26 18.59 -16.72
N GLY A 989 24.71 18.62 -17.98
CA GLY A 989 24.58 17.49 -18.91
C GLY A 989 23.69 17.81 -20.11
N GLY A 990 23.01 16.80 -20.65
CA GLY A 990 22.12 16.93 -21.81
C GLY A 990 20.64 16.80 -21.49
N VAL A 991 19.81 17.55 -22.20
CA VAL A 991 18.34 17.45 -22.12
C VAL A 991 17.79 16.99 -23.47
N TYR A 992 17.01 15.90 -23.46
CA TYR A 992 16.31 15.42 -24.64
C TYR A 992 14.88 15.97 -24.68
N VAL A 993 14.53 16.70 -25.74
CA VAL A 993 13.26 17.42 -25.85
C VAL A 993 12.47 16.91 -27.06
N THR A 994 11.29 16.35 -26.80
CA THR A 994 10.35 15.99 -27.86
C THR A 994 8.90 16.18 -27.44
N VAL A 995 8.24 17.16 -28.04
CA VAL A 995 6.91 17.64 -27.62
C VAL A 995 5.91 17.57 -28.77
N LYS A 996 4.61 17.50 -28.45
CA LYS A 996 3.52 17.61 -29.43
C LYS A 996 3.54 18.97 -30.15
N ASP A 997 2.90 19.04 -31.31
CA ASP A 997 2.95 20.23 -32.18
C ASP A 997 2.49 21.52 -31.48
N GLU A 998 1.46 21.41 -30.65
CA GLU A 998 0.86 22.50 -29.85
C GLU A 998 1.87 23.14 -28.88
N ASP A 999 2.76 22.33 -28.29
CA ASP A 999 3.67 22.72 -27.21
C ASP A 999 5.01 23.29 -27.70
N LYS A 1000 5.30 23.18 -29.01
CA LYS A 1000 6.63 23.49 -29.57
C LYS A 1000 7.05 24.94 -29.33
N HIS A 1001 6.11 25.87 -29.41
CA HIS A 1001 6.41 27.29 -29.21
C HIS A 1001 6.69 27.60 -27.73
N ASP A 1002 5.90 27.03 -26.82
CA ASP A 1002 6.05 27.23 -25.37
C ASP A 1002 7.32 26.58 -24.81
N THR A 1003 7.93 25.66 -25.56
CA THR A 1003 9.20 25.02 -25.21
C THR A 1003 10.42 25.92 -25.43
N ILE A 1004 10.33 26.94 -26.30
CA ILE A 1004 11.44 27.86 -26.62
C ILE A 1004 12.02 28.55 -25.36
N PRO A 1005 11.22 29.21 -24.50
CA PRO A 1005 11.76 29.87 -23.30
C PRO A 1005 12.43 28.88 -22.33
N LEU A 1006 11.89 27.66 -22.21
CA LEU A 1006 12.44 26.61 -21.34
C LEU A 1006 13.80 26.13 -21.83
N ALA A 1007 13.91 25.83 -23.12
CA ALA A 1007 15.16 25.39 -23.72
C ALA A 1007 16.25 26.47 -23.67
N ASN A 1008 15.88 27.74 -23.88
CA ASN A 1008 16.80 28.88 -23.72
C ASN A 1008 17.33 28.96 -22.28
N ARG A 1009 16.47 28.81 -21.28
CA ARG A 1009 16.89 28.87 -19.87
C ARG A 1009 17.79 27.70 -19.49
N LEU A 1010 17.47 26.48 -19.94
CA LEU A 1010 18.34 25.31 -19.76
C LEU A 1010 19.71 25.52 -20.42
N GLN A 1011 19.75 26.07 -21.64
CA GLN A 1011 21.01 26.39 -22.32
C GLN A 1011 21.82 27.45 -21.55
N GLN A 1012 21.18 28.47 -20.99
CA GLN A 1012 21.83 29.48 -20.13
C GLN A 1012 22.40 28.87 -18.85
N MET A 1013 21.74 27.84 -18.31
CA MET A 1013 22.22 27.05 -17.16
C MET A 1013 23.32 26.04 -17.54
N GLY A 1014 23.73 25.98 -18.81
CA GLY A 1014 24.85 25.17 -19.29
C GLY A 1014 24.48 23.79 -19.83
N PHE A 1015 23.19 23.49 -20.01
CA PHE A 1015 22.75 22.22 -20.59
C PHE A 1015 22.91 22.19 -22.11
N LYS A 1016 23.24 21.01 -22.62
CA LYS A 1016 23.22 20.71 -24.06
C LYS A 1016 21.83 20.23 -24.48
N ILE A 1017 21.22 20.86 -25.48
CA ILE A 1017 19.86 20.51 -25.91
C ILE A 1017 19.91 19.54 -27.10
N PHE A 1018 19.19 18.43 -26.97
CA PHE A 1018 18.94 17.44 -28.00
C PHE A 1018 17.45 17.40 -28.30
N ALA A 1019 17.04 17.39 -29.57
CA ALA A 1019 15.61 17.35 -29.90
C ALA A 1019 15.29 16.60 -31.19
N THR A 1020 14.09 16.03 -31.29
CA THR A 1020 13.60 15.44 -32.54
C THR A 1020 13.46 16.51 -33.61
N GLN A 1021 13.55 16.14 -34.90
CA GLN A 1021 13.64 17.07 -36.03
C GLN A 1021 12.57 18.18 -36.02
N GLY A 1022 11.32 17.83 -35.70
CA GLY A 1022 10.21 18.79 -35.64
C GLY A 1022 10.38 19.82 -34.52
N THR A 1023 10.78 19.38 -33.32
CA THR A 1023 11.04 20.25 -32.18
C THR A 1023 12.32 21.08 -32.38
N ALA A 1024 13.40 20.46 -32.87
CA ALA A 1024 14.67 21.13 -33.13
C ALA A 1024 14.55 22.30 -34.13
N THR A 1025 13.68 22.17 -35.13
CA THR A 1025 13.45 23.24 -36.12
C THR A 1025 12.86 24.49 -35.46
N VAL A 1026 11.86 24.31 -34.59
CA VAL A 1026 11.22 25.42 -33.86
C VAL A 1026 12.19 26.05 -32.88
N LEU A 1027 12.95 25.25 -32.14
CA LEU A 1027 13.95 25.72 -31.19
C LEU A 1027 15.06 26.56 -31.85
N ARG A 1028 15.60 26.12 -33.01
CA ARG A 1028 16.60 26.91 -33.77
C ARG A 1028 16.04 28.25 -34.24
N ASN A 1029 14.79 28.26 -34.72
CA ASN A 1029 14.13 29.50 -35.12
C ASN A 1029 13.91 30.45 -33.92
N GLY A 1030 13.79 29.90 -32.71
CA GLY A 1030 13.74 30.63 -31.44
C GLY A 1030 15.10 31.00 -30.84
N GLY A 1031 16.22 30.77 -31.56
CA GLY A 1031 17.57 31.15 -31.13
C GLY A 1031 18.29 30.14 -30.23
N VAL A 1032 17.74 28.94 -30.03
CA VAL A 1032 18.32 27.90 -29.19
C VAL A 1032 19.31 27.05 -30.01
N GLU A 1033 20.49 26.79 -29.45
CA GLU A 1033 21.44 25.83 -30.02
C GLU A 1033 20.99 24.40 -29.68
N VAL A 1034 20.71 23.58 -30.69
CA VAL A 1034 20.14 22.24 -30.50
C VAL A 1034 20.71 21.25 -31.50
N GLU A 1035 21.08 20.07 -31.00
CA GLU A 1035 21.46 18.92 -31.81
C GLU A 1035 20.21 18.12 -32.21
N THR A 1036 20.07 17.85 -33.51
CA THR A 1036 18.92 17.06 -33.99
C THR A 1036 19.19 15.57 -33.77
N CYS A 1037 18.23 14.90 -33.15
CA CYS A 1037 18.22 13.45 -32.98
C CYS A 1037 17.09 12.81 -33.78
N TYR A 1038 17.24 11.53 -34.10
CA TYR A 1038 16.22 10.77 -34.81
C TYR A 1038 15.22 10.14 -33.84
N ARG A 1039 14.02 9.86 -34.35
CA ARG A 1039 13.06 9.01 -33.64
C ARG A 1039 13.50 7.54 -33.70
N ILE A 1040 13.13 6.74 -32.71
CA ILE A 1040 13.52 5.32 -32.63
C ILE A 1040 12.97 4.55 -33.84
N ALA A 1041 11.73 4.85 -34.26
CA ALA A 1041 11.10 4.30 -35.45
C ALA A 1041 11.86 4.59 -36.76
N GLU A 1042 12.67 5.65 -36.81
CA GLU A 1042 13.45 6.02 -37.99
C GLU A 1042 14.71 5.15 -38.16
N ARG A 1043 15.06 4.34 -37.14
CA ARG A 1043 16.19 3.38 -37.14
C ARG A 1043 17.51 4.03 -37.57
N LYS A 1044 17.77 5.25 -37.09
CA LYS A 1044 18.99 6.04 -37.34
C LYS A 1044 19.59 6.49 -36.02
N SER A 1045 20.90 6.70 -36.00
CA SER A 1045 21.67 7.16 -34.82
C SER A 1045 22.19 8.59 -35.04
N PRO A 1046 22.27 9.44 -34.00
CA PRO A 1046 21.85 9.17 -32.62
C PRO A 1046 20.33 9.29 -32.43
N ASP A 1047 19.76 8.31 -31.74
CA ASP A 1047 18.40 8.36 -31.18
C ASP A 1047 18.44 8.58 -29.65
N ALA A 1048 17.27 8.68 -29.01
CA ALA A 1048 17.17 8.88 -27.57
C ALA A 1048 17.81 7.75 -26.77
N LEU A 1049 17.66 6.49 -27.21
CA LEU A 1049 18.15 5.31 -26.48
C LEU A 1049 19.67 5.25 -26.48
N ASP A 1050 20.27 5.51 -27.64
CA ASP A 1050 21.73 5.58 -27.82
C ASP A 1050 22.36 6.66 -26.93
N LEU A 1051 21.76 7.85 -26.90
CA LEU A 1051 22.26 8.97 -26.11
C LEU A 1051 22.15 8.72 -24.60
N MET A 1052 21.02 8.18 -24.14
CA MET A 1052 20.83 7.82 -22.73
C MET A 1052 21.82 6.72 -22.30
N ARG A 1053 22.01 5.66 -23.09
CA ARG A 1053 22.98 4.58 -22.78
C ARG A 1053 24.42 5.05 -22.76
N ARG A 1054 24.76 6.12 -23.48
CA ARG A 1054 26.09 6.76 -23.44
C ARG A 1054 26.26 7.74 -22.28
N GLY A 1055 25.22 7.95 -21.46
CA GLY A 1055 25.25 8.92 -20.37
C GLY A 1055 25.24 10.38 -20.83
N LEU A 1056 24.76 10.66 -22.05
CA LEU A 1056 24.73 12.02 -22.60
C LEU A 1056 23.44 12.80 -22.27
N ILE A 1057 22.44 12.13 -21.70
CA ILE A 1057 21.14 12.70 -21.33
C ILE A 1057 20.92 12.52 -19.84
N GLN A 1058 20.52 13.60 -19.17
CA GLN A 1058 20.24 13.69 -17.75
C GLN A 1058 18.80 14.16 -17.44
N LEU A 1059 18.06 14.63 -18.45
CA LEU A 1059 16.65 14.98 -18.35
C LEU A 1059 15.94 14.72 -19.68
N VAL A 1060 14.71 14.21 -19.61
CA VAL A 1060 13.84 14.05 -20.78
C VAL A 1060 12.57 14.90 -20.62
N ILE A 1061 12.30 15.76 -21.60
CA ILE A 1061 11.03 16.51 -21.72
C ILE A 1061 10.23 15.88 -22.86
N ASN A 1062 9.14 15.19 -22.52
CA ASN A 1062 8.33 14.47 -23.49
C ASN A 1062 6.82 14.65 -23.32
N THR A 1063 6.20 15.55 -24.07
CA THR A 1063 4.72 15.66 -24.08
C THR A 1063 4.11 14.72 -25.15
N PRO A 1064 3.33 13.69 -24.76
CA PRO A 1064 2.75 12.74 -25.70
C PRO A 1064 1.52 13.33 -26.42
N THR A 1065 1.30 12.95 -27.68
CA THR A 1065 0.10 13.32 -28.47
C THR A 1065 -1.12 12.45 -28.19
N ALA A 1066 -0.93 11.24 -27.65
CA ALA A 1066 -1.99 10.34 -27.21
C ALA A 1066 -1.47 9.48 -26.05
N THR A 1067 -2.29 9.32 -25.01
CA THR A 1067 -2.11 8.35 -23.93
C THR A 1067 -2.93 7.11 -24.26
N GLY A 1068 -2.34 5.91 -24.25
CA GLY A 1068 -3.04 4.66 -24.60
C GLY A 1068 -2.87 4.23 -26.07
N GLY A 1069 -2.47 2.97 -26.26
CA GLY A 1069 -2.19 2.36 -27.57
C GLY A 1069 -0.72 2.39 -27.99
N ALA A 1070 -0.34 1.45 -28.85
CA ALA A 1070 1.04 1.20 -29.32
C ALA A 1070 1.67 2.42 -30.03
N VAL A 1071 2.22 3.36 -29.27
CA VAL A 1071 3.19 4.35 -29.74
C VAL A 1071 4.56 3.93 -29.24
N LEU A 1072 5.28 3.18 -30.08
CA LEU A 1072 6.49 2.43 -29.75
C LEU A 1072 7.62 3.30 -29.19
N ASP A 1073 7.83 4.51 -29.72
CA ASP A 1073 9.04 5.29 -29.41
C ASP A 1073 9.03 5.96 -28.03
N GLY A 1074 7.94 6.65 -27.69
CA GLY A 1074 7.84 7.40 -26.42
C GLY A 1074 7.87 6.48 -25.21
N ASN A 1075 7.16 5.34 -25.28
CA ASN A 1075 7.15 4.33 -24.24
C ASN A 1075 8.55 3.72 -24.06
N MET A 1076 9.21 3.28 -25.14
CA MET A 1076 10.56 2.73 -25.09
C MET A 1076 11.56 3.70 -24.45
N MET A 1077 11.46 4.99 -24.78
CA MET A 1077 12.32 6.03 -24.20
C MET A 1077 12.05 6.21 -22.71
N ARG A 1078 10.79 6.40 -22.29
CA ARG A 1078 10.44 6.59 -20.87
C ARG A 1078 10.79 5.35 -20.04
N ARG A 1079 10.61 4.16 -20.61
CA ARG A 1079 11.00 2.90 -19.97
C ARG A 1079 12.50 2.85 -19.71
N LEU A 1080 13.31 3.18 -20.71
CA LEU A 1080 14.76 3.23 -20.52
C LEU A 1080 15.17 4.34 -19.54
N ALA A 1081 14.47 5.47 -19.53
CA ALA A 1081 14.71 6.54 -18.56
C ALA A 1081 14.48 6.06 -17.12
N VAL A 1082 13.39 5.32 -16.86
CA VAL A 1082 13.14 4.67 -15.56
C VAL A 1082 14.27 3.69 -15.20
N GLU A 1083 14.69 2.85 -16.15
CA GLU A 1083 15.75 1.85 -15.92
C GLU A 1083 17.12 2.49 -15.62
N LEU A 1084 17.42 3.64 -16.23
CA LEU A 1084 18.67 4.37 -16.05
C LEU A 1084 18.60 5.46 -14.97
N ASN A 1085 17.49 5.56 -14.23
CA ASN A 1085 17.24 6.59 -13.24
C ASN A 1085 17.38 8.03 -13.78
N ILE A 1086 16.96 8.24 -15.04
CA ILE A 1086 16.93 9.56 -15.70
C ILE A 1086 15.55 10.18 -15.48
N PRO A 1087 15.43 11.37 -14.85
CA PRO A 1087 14.14 12.03 -14.65
C PRO A 1087 13.53 12.43 -15.99
N PHE A 1088 12.20 12.39 -16.05
CA PHE A 1088 11.46 12.83 -17.21
C PHE A 1088 10.14 13.50 -16.81
N VAL A 1089 9.70 14.44 -17.63
CA VAL A 1089 8.44 15.16 -17.47
C VAL A 1089 7.57 14.96 -18.69
N THR A 1090 6.25 14.78 -18.46
CA THR A 1090 5.29 14.48 -19.53
C THR A 1090 4.32 15.60 -19.86
N THR A 1091 4.41 16.73 -19.14
CA THR A 1091 3.53 17.90 -19.32
C THR A 1091 4.36 19.18 -19.45
N MET A 1092 3.80 20.20 -20.11
CA MET A 1092 4.48 21.51 -20.21
C MET A 1092 4.55 22.24 -18.87
N ALA A 1093 3.55 22.06 -17.99
CA ALA A 1093 3.58 22.60 -16.64
C ALA A 1093 4.68 21.95 -15.79
N GLY A 1094 4.81 20.62 -15.85
CA GLY A 1094 5.91 19.89 -15.23
C GLY A 1094 7.27 20.33 -15.77
N ALA A 1095 7.39 20.53 -17.09
CA ALA A 1095 8.62 21.05 -17.69
C ALA A 1095 9.00 22.45 -17.21
N ARG A 1096 8.02 23.36 -17.03
CA ARG A 1096 8.27 24.67 -16.43
C ARG A 1096 8.84 24.53 -15.02
N MET A 1097 8.18 23.76 -14.17
CA MET A 1097 8.59 23.61 -12.77
C MET A 1097 9.92 22.86 -12.61
N GLU A 1098 10.21 21.87 -13.46
CA GLU A 1098 11.52 21.18 -13.44
C GLU A 1098 12.65 22.14 -13.79
N VAL A 1099 12.45 23.06 -14.75
CA VAL A 1099 13.44 24.11 -15.07
C VAL A 1099 13.62 25.09 -13.91
N GLU A 1100 12.55 25.45 -13.19
CA GLU A 1100 12.64 26.25 -11.96
C GLU A 1100 13.39 25.50 -10.84
N ALA A 1101 13.10 24.22 -10.64
CA ALA A 1101 13.77 23.37 -9.64
C ALA A 1101 15.27 23.28 -9.90
N ILE A 1102 15.67 23.08 -11.16
CA ILE A 1102 17.08 23.04 -11.57
C ILE A 1102 17.77 24.39 -11.28
N ALA A 1103 17.11 25.50 -11.58
CA ALA A 1103 17.63 26.82 -11.29
C ALA A 1103 17.82 27.06 -9.78
N GLU A 1104 16.86 26.63 -8.96
CA GLU A 1104 16.98 26.66 -7.50
C GLU A 1104 18.11 25.75 -7.00
N MET A 1105 18.23 24.53 -7.54
CA MET A 1105 19.29 23.59 -7.15
C MET A 1105 20.70 24.13 -7.47
N GLN A 1106 20.85 24.92 -8.54
CA GLN A 1106 22.12 25.61 -8.85
C GLN A 1106 22.51 26.69 -7.82
N LEU A 1107 21.54 27.20 -7.03
CA LEU A 1107 21.82 28.10 -5.90
C LEU A 1107 22.24 27.33 -4.63
N GLY A 1108 21.99 26.02 -4.59
CA GLY A 1108 22.26 25.12 -3.46
C GLY A 1108 20.99 24.47 -2.91
N THR A 1109 21.17 23.43 -2.10
CA THR A 1109 20.06 22.74 -1.43
C THR A 1109 19.36 23.69 -0.45
N PRO A 1110 18.03 23.89 -0.55
CA PRO A 1110 17.30 24.74 0.38
C PRO A 1110 17.42 24.27 1.83
N GLU A 1111 17.47 25.20 2.79
CA GLU A 1111 17.55 24.88 4.22
C GLU A 1111 16.34 24.05 4.69
N PRO A 1112 16.55 23.03 5.55
CA PRO A 1112 15.47 22.30 6.20
C PRO A 1112 14.55 23.22 7.01
N ARG A 1113 13.24 22.97 6.95
CA ARG A 1113 12.22 23.69 7.71
C ARG A 1113 11.63 22.74 8.76
N LEU A 1114 11.60 23.20 10.00
CA LEU A 1114 10.87 22.53 11.08
C LEU A 1114 9.37 22.65 10.83
N LEU A 1115 8.64 21.56 11.05
CA LEU A 1115 7.18 21.58 11.08
C LEU A 1115 6.70 22.24 12.38
N GLU A 1116 6.02 23.37 12.26
CA GLU A 1116 5.45 24.10 13.40
C GLU A 1116 3.93 23.96 13.31
N ILE A 1117 3.29 23.07 14.07
CA ILE A 1117 1.82 22.90 14.08
C ILE A 1117 1.31 22.90 15.52
N SER A 1118 0.22 23.61 15.78
CA SER A 1118 -0.49 23.61 17.06
C SER A 1118 -1.43 22.40 17.18
N THR A 1119 -1.56 21.84 18.39
CA THR A 1119 -2.57 20.82 18.69
C THR A 1119 -3.98 21.42 18.75
N LEU A 1120 -5.00 20.59 18.55
CA LEU A 1120 -6.40 20.95 18.79
C LEU A 1120 -6.66 20.71 20.29
N ASP A 1121 -6.81 21.78 21.07
CA ASP A 1121 -6.99 21.71 22.54
C ASP A 1121 -8.44 21.47 22.98
#